data_AF-A0A9D1MEG9-F1
#
_entry.id   AF-A0A9D1MEG9-F1
#
_cell.length_a   1.000
_cell.length_b   1.000
_cell.length_c   1.000
_cell.angle_alpha   90.00
_cell.angle_beta   90.00
_cell.angle_gamma   90.00
#
_symmetry.space_group_name_H-M   'P 1'
#
loop_
_entity.id
_entity.type
_entity.pdbx_description
1 polymer ?
#
loop_
_entity_poly.entity_id
_entity_poly.type
_entity_poly.pdbx_seq_one_letter_code
_entity_poly.pdbx_strand_id
1 'polypeptide(L)'
;MEKKENDIAKNISSGAEKVENIAERAREQAEKVRKAAEKKAEEKAAVRKTREKNRESKEKAAAKKRVDAALAREARKAKKAEAEAARKAKKEEERAKRMEKKLQMKAKRQEHAAKMREKRAERRAERMARKELLRSETAAQRIERMERERAEKLALKKQKREQAYNLKLERRDARLQKREQKLKDRQHRRETRRTPGFGGWLAAVISLGVITLALTAVVTLGAIDMAAMNSAMTSAYRGTLYELVGIMETVDADLSKVRVSASPYQQSVLFTDILLQTRLAESSLERFPLTAEADANVTSFINRTADYSQSMLEKLRAGGSITRADEARMETLYQTNHKVREELNRLATHLSDKDMEAFMKAKNENAVSESFRNLENLTLEDAESPLEENIPEESGKTKTAGEEITSVRAEELCLEYFRDYSIDRADYAGETSSESLATYNFFLYDNRGRQIFSRISKADGALVGFEFYESCTEKNFDVERSKAIAEDYLAALGYENMTAVWVNESGTQAIFHFAYEADGAVYYSDMVKVKVCESKGKVVGLNAVAFLSNHHTREGVTTSISLEAAQEKLHDGLKVESSRLAVIPVADREVATYEFLCDYEGETYFIYVDANTGEEVRILNVLNSSQGRILL
;
A
#
# COMPACT_ATOMS: atom_id res chain seq x y z
N MET A 1 -88.22 110.21 122.46
CA MET A 1 -89.70 110.24 122.46
C MET A 1 -90.18 109.26 121.40
N GLU A 2 -91.32 108.61 121.66
CA GLU A 2 -92.19 107.86 120.75
C GLU A 2 -91.65 107.12 119.49
N LYS A 3 -91.87 105.80 119.48
CA LYS A 3 -92.44 104.97 118.37
C LYS A 3 -91.60 104.74 117.09
N LYS A 4 -91.63 103.55 116.44
CA LYS A 4 -92.08 102.18 116.80
C LYS A 4 -91.59 101.19 115.69
N GLU A 5 -91.48 99.89 116.03
CA GLU A 5 -91.98 98.67 115.31
C GLU A 5 -92.17 98.66 113.76
N ASN A 6 -91.98 97.56 112.99
CA ASN A 6 -91.55 96.18 113.31
C ASN A 6 -91.25 95.31 112.03
N ASP A 7 -90.75 94.09 112.27
CA ASP A 7 -90.97 92.81 111.55
C ASP A 7 -90.54 92.63 110.06
N ILE A 8 -89.72 91.62 109.67
CA ILE A 8 -89.88 90.14 109.69
C ILE A 8 -90.89 89.67 108.61
N ALA A 9 -90.58 88.78 107.64
CA ALA A 9 -89.46 87.85 107.37
C ALA A 9 -89.33 87.63 105.82
N LYS A 10 -88.47 86.82 105.16
CA LYS A 10 -87.42 85.78 105.41
C LYS A 10 -86.55 85.69 104.09
N ASN A 11 -85.62 84.79 103.74
CA ASN A 11 -85.15 83.49 104.25
C ASN A 11 -83.70 83.15 103.76
N ILE A 12 -83.12 82.07 104.30
CA ILE A 12 -82.11 81.09 103.80
C ILE A 12 -81.46 81.32 102.39
N SER A 13 -80.13 81.32 102.13
CA SER A 13 -78.88 80.70 102.69
C SER A 13 -78.35 79.44 101.96
N SER A 14 -77.18 79.56 101.29
CA SER A 14 -76.09 78.54 101.22
C SER A 14 -74.94 79.05 100.32
N GLY A 15 -73.74 79.28 100.88
CA GLY A 15 -72.62 79.85 100.10
C GLY A 15 -71.19 79.56 100.57
N ALA A 16 -70.96 79.19 101.85
CA ALA A 16 -69.60 79.06 102.41
C ALA A 16 -68.98 77.66 102.33
N GLU A 17 -69.77 76.60 102.17
CA GLU A 17 -69.32 75.19 102.25
C GLU A 17 -68.58 74.65 101.01
N LYS A 18 -68.44 75.44 99.94
CA LYS A 18 -68.02 74.95 98.61
C LYS A 18 -66.54 75.15 98.28
N VAL A 19 -65.73 75.75 99.15
CA VAL A 19 -64.34 76.13 98.83
C VAL A 19 -63.33 75.09 99.32
N GLU A 20 -63.43 74.60 100.56
CA GLU A 20 -62.44 73.64 101.11
C GLU A 20 -62.54 72.25 100.47
N ASN A 21 -63.74 71.77 100.15
CA ASN A 21 -63.98 70.44 99.55
C ASN A 21 -63.36 70.27 98.13
N ILE A 22 -62.95 71.37 97.49
CA ILE A 22 -62.25 71.35 96.19
C ILE A 22 -60.74 71.14 96.37
N ALA A 23 -60.16 71.69 97.44
CA ALA A 23 -58.71 71.65 97.68
C ALA A 23 -58.21 70.24 98.04
N GLU A 24 -58.94 69.49 98.85
CA GLU A 24 -58.59 68.10 99.17
C GLU A 24 -58.71 67.18 97.96
N ARG A 25 -59.82 67.28 97.20
CA ARG A 25 -60.04 66.46 95.99
C ARG A 25 -58.95 66.70 94.94
N ALA A 26 -58.50 67.94 94.77
CA ALA A 26 -57.39 68.27 93.89
C ALA A 26 -56.06 67.60 94.35
N ARG A 27 -55.80 67.55 95.66
CA ARG A 27 -54.60 66.90 96.23
C ARG A 27 -54.65 65.38 96.07
N GLU A 28 -55.76 64.74 96.42
CA GLU A 28 -55.97 63.29 96.18
C GLU A 28 -55.76 62.94 94.70
N GLN A 29 -56.34 63.71 93.79
CA GLN A 29 -56.31 63.43 92.36
C GLN A 29 -54.89 63.62 91.79
N ALA A 30 -54.15 64.63 92.26
CA ALA A 30 -52.73 64.80 91.95
C ALA A 30 -51.86 63.63 92.46
N GLU A 31 -52.10 63.14 93.68
CA GLU A 31 -51.35 62.00 94.24
C GLU A 31 -51.65 60.70 93.49
N LYS A 32 -52.93 60.45 93.15
CA LYS A 32 -53.37 59.30 92.35
C LYS A 32 -52.74 59.32 90.95
N VAL A 33 -52.65 60.49 90.31
CA VAL A 33 -51.93 60.67 89.03
C VAL A 33 -50.43 60.42 89.18
N ARG A 34 -49.80 60.94 90.25
CA ARG A 34 -48.37 60.74 90.51
C ARG A 34 -48.01 59.26 90.73
N LYS A 35 -48.74 58.55 91.61
CA LYS A 35 -48.54 57.11 91.85
C LYS A 35 -48.78 56.27 90.59
N ALA A 36 -49.72 56.65 89.73
CA ALA A 36 -49.93 56.01 88.44
C ALA A 36 -48.79 56.27 87.43
N ALA A 37 -48.16 57.46 87.48
CA ALA A 37 -47.00 57.80 86.65
C ALA A 37 -45.73 57.06 87.10
N GLU A 38 -45.46 57.02 88.42
CA GLU A 38 -44.33 56.29 89.01
C GLU A 38 -44.41 54.79 88.68
N LYS A 39 -45.58 54.16 88.85
CA LYS A 39 -45.78 52.73 88.51
C LYS A 39 -45.60 52.44 87.01
N LYS A 40 -46.05 53.35 86.12
CA LYS A 40 -45.78 53.27 84.66
C LYS A 40 -44.31 53.49 84.29
N ALA A 41 -43.53 54.19 85.12
CA ALA A 41 -42.10 54.37 84.89
C ALA A 41 -41.31 53.10 85.24
N GLU A 42 -41.60 52.47 86.39
CA GLU A 42 -41.00 51.19 86.79
C GLU A 42 -41.30 50.06 85.79
N GLU A 43 -42.56 49.92 85.37
CA GLU A 43 -42.98 48.91 84.40
C GLU A 43 -42.24 49.06 83.06
N LYS A 44 -42.12 50.30 82.56
CA LYS A 44 -41.31 50.61 81.37
C LYS A 44 -39.83 50.29 81.57
N ALA A 45 -39.27 50.56 82.74
CA ALA A 45 -37.86 50.27 83.04
C ALA A 45 -37.59 48.75 83.08
N ALA A 46 -38.48 47.97 83.71
CA ALA A 46 -38.39 46.51 83.77
C ALA A 46 -38.49 45.86 82.37
N VAL A 47 -39.42 46.31 81.54
CA VAL A 47 -39.55 45.87 80.14
C VAL A 47 -38.30 46.23 79.33
N ARG A 48 -37.72 47.43 79.52
CA ARG A 48 -36.51 47.87 78.82
C ARG A 48 -35.28 47.00 79.15
N LYS A 49 -35.00 46.80 80.45
CA LYS A 49 -33.93 45.88 80.93
C LYS A 49 -34.08 44.47 80.37
N THR A 50 -35.30 43.93 80.36
CA THR A 50 -35.58 42.58 79.85
C THR A 50 -35.35 42.48 78.34
N ARG A 51 -35.73 43.53 77.59
CA ARG A 51 -35.54 43.61 76.13
C ARG A 51 -34.07 43.77 75.73
N GLU A 52 -33.28 44.49 76.52
CA GLU A 52 -31.83 44.62 76.34
C GLU A 52 -31.10 43.30 76.62
N LYS A 53 -31.43 42.61 77.73
CA LYS A 53 -30.83 41.30 78.08
C LYS A 53 -31.13 40.23 77.02
N ASN A 54 -32.33 40.27 76.43
CA ASN A 54 -32.72 39.40 75.30
C ASN A 54 -32.15 39.82 73.93
N ARG A 55 -31.65 41.06 73.80
CA ARG A 55 -30.88 41.49 72.62
C ARG A 55 -29.46 40.98 72.72
N GLU A 56 -28.78 41.22 73.85
CA GLU A 56 -27.42 40.72 74.08
C GLU A 56 -27.29 39.21 73.87
N SER A 57 -28.24 38.41 74.40
CA SER A 57 -28.16 36.95 74.32
C SER A 57 -28.26 36.46 72.87
N LYS A 58 -29.13 37.07 72.05
CA LYS A 58 -29.24 36.82 70.60
C LYS A 58 -28.00 37.30 69.85
N GLU A 59 -27.44 38.44 70.22
CA GLU A 59 -26.26 39.04 69.59
C GLU A 59 -25.00 38.20 69.86
N LYS A 60 -24.80 37.74 71.11
CA LYS A 60 -23.75 36.78 71.51
C LYS A 60 -23.91 35.42 70.83
N ALA A 61 -25.15 34.90 70.70
CA ALA A 61 -25.42 33.67 69.96
C ALA A 61 -25.16 33.78 68.44
N ALA A 62 -25.48 34.94 67.83
CA ALA A 62 -25.19 35.22 66.43
C ALA A 62 -23.68 35.38 66.18
N ALA A 63 -22.96 36.03 67.08
CA ALA A 63 -21.50 36.13 67.04
C ALA A 63 -20.84 34.74 67.08
N LYS A 64 -21.24 33.88 68.02
CA LYS A 64 -20.73 32.50 68.10
C LYS A 64 -20.96 31.72 66.79
N LYS A 65 -22.19 31.74 66.24
CA LYS A 65 -22.49 31.09 64.95
C LYS A 65 -21.63 31.61 63.78
N ARG A 66 -21.23 32.88 63.79
CA ARG A 66 -20.31 33.45 62.77
C ARG A 66 -18.88 32.91 62.91
N VAL A 67 -18.38 32.78 64.14
CA VAL A 67 -17.05 32.19 64.43
C VAL A 67 -17.02 30.70 64.07
N ASP A 68 -18.01 29.92 64.53
CA ASP A 68 -18.13 28.49 64.23
C ASP A 68 -18.19 28.24 62.71
N ALA A 69 -18.93 29.08 61.97
CA ALA A 69 -19.02 29.02 60.51
C ALA A 69 -17.73 29.44 59.78
N ALA A 70 -16.92 30.33 60.36
CA ALA A 70 -15.61 30.71 59.82
C ALA A 70 -14.60 29.56 59.99
N LEU A 71 -14.52 28.98 61.19
CA LEU A 71 -13.67 27.81 61.47
C LEU A 71 -14.04 26.61 60.58
N ALA A 72 -15.34 26.35 60.38
CA ALA A 72 -15.82 25.31 59.48
C ALA A 72 -15.49 25.56 57.99
N ARG A 73 -15.33 26.82 57.58
CA ARG A 73 -14.88 27.18 56.22
C ARG A 73 -13.38 26.97 56.05
N GLU A 74 -12.56 27.37 57.02
CA GLU A 74 -11.11 27.12 57.00
C GLU A 74 -10.79 25.62 57.00
N ALA A 75 -11.43 24.84 57.88
CA ALA A 75 -11.26 23.38 57.92
C ALA A 75 -11.64 22.69 56.59
N ARG A 76 -12.62 23.24 55.85
CA ARG A 76 -12.99 22.75 54.50
C ARG A 76 -11.97 23.15 53.43
N LYS A 77 -11.35 24.35 53.52
CA LYS A 77 -10.24 24.74 52.63
C LYS A 77 -9.03 23.82 52.84
N ALA A 78 -8.62 23.61 54.09
CA ALA A 78 -7.47 22.77 54.45
C ALA A 78 -7.61 21.35 53.87
N LYS A 79 -8.73 20.66 54.16
CA LYS A 79 -9.00 19.33 53.62
C LYS A 79 -9.06 19.27 52.09
N LYS A 80 -9.49 20.35 51.41
CA LYS A 80 -9.47 20.42 49.94
C LYS A 80 -8.04 20.54 49.40
N ALA A 81 -7.20 21.36 50.02
CA ALA A 81 -5.80 21.52 49.63
C ALA A 81 -5.00 20.22 49.84
N GLU A 82 -5.20 19.56 50.99
CA GLU A 82 -4.61 18.26 51.34
C GLU A 82 -5.00 17.16 50.32
N ALA A 83 -6.29 17.05 49.99
CA ALA A 83 -6.78 16.11 48.99
C ALA A 83 -6.25 16.41 47.57
N GLU A 84 -6.02 17.68 47.22
CA GLU A 84 -5.42 18.05 45.94
C GLU A 84 -3.91 17.73 45.89
N ALA A 85 -3.18 17.96 46.98
CA ALA A 85 -1.77 17.60 47.12
C ALA A 85 -1.57 16.07 46.99
N ALA A 86 -2.34 15.27 47.72
CA ALA A 86 -2.33 13.81 47.60
C ALA A 86 -2.65 13.33 46.17
N ARG A 87 -3.56 14.02 45.47
CA ARG A 87 -3.91 13.73 44.06
C ARG A 87 -2.81 14.14 43.07
N LYS A 88 -1.95 15.11 43.40
CA LYS A 88 -0.76 15.46 42.60
C LYS A 88 0.34 14.42 42.81
N ALA A 89 0.70 14.12 44.06
CA ALA A 89 1.72 13.11 44.40
C ALA A 89 1.42 11.74 43.76
N LYS A 90 0.18 11.24 43.84
CA LYS A 90 -0.21 9.96 43.21
C LYS A 90 -0.09 9.97 41.68
N LYS A 91 -0.32 11.11 41.02
CA LYS A 91 -0.12 11.24 39.57
C LYS A 91 1.36 11.22 39.18
N GLU A 92 2.24 11.73 40.04
CA GLU A 92 3.69 11.71 39.83
C GLU A 92 4.25 10.31 40.06
N GLU A 93 3.78 9.60 41.09
CA GLU A 93 4.08 8.18 41.33
C GLU A 93 3.67 7.29 40.14
N GLU A 94 2.44 7.48 39.60
CA GLU A 94 2.00 6.76 38.39
C GLU A 94 2.81 7.13 37.14
N ARG A 95 3.28 8.37 37.01
CA ARG A 95 4.18 8.79 35.91
C ARG A 95 5.56 8.13 36.03
N ALA A 96 6.13 8.08 37.23
CA ALA A 96 7.40 7.41 37.50
C ALA A 96 7.33 5.92 37.14
N LYS A 97 6.32 5.19 37.65
CA LYS A 97 6.11 3.76 37.35
C LYS A 97 5.87 3.49 35.85
N ARG A 98 5.23 4.41 35.12
CA ARG A 98 5.08 4.32 33.65
C ARG A 98 6.42 4.54 32.92
N MET A 99 7.28 5.44 33.40
CA MET A 99 8.61 5.68 32.81
C MET A 99 9.56 4.50 33.07
N GLU A 100 9.59 3.97 34.30
CA GLU A 100 10.36 2.78 34.66
C GLU A 100 9.96 1.58 33.78
N LYS A 101 8.65 1.31 33.65
CA LYS A 101 8.15 0.23 32.78
C LYS A 101 8.51 0.44 31.30
N LYS A 102 8.57 1.68 30.81
CA LYS A 102 9.09 1.99 29.46
C LYS A 102 10.59 1.67 29.33
N LEU A 103 11.40 1.99 30.33
CA LEU A 103 12.84 1.68 30.33
C LEU A 103 13.09 0.17 30.35
N GLN A 104 12.39 -0.58 31.23
CA GLN A 104 12.45 -2.05 31.26
C GLN A 104 12.05 -2.68 29.91
N MET A 105 11.01 -2.14 29.25
CA MET A 105 10.60 -2.58 27.91
C MET A 105 11.64 -2.26 26.83
N LYS A 106 12.32 -1.10 26.92
CA LYS A 106 13.41 -0.73 25.99
C LYS A 106 14.61 -1.66 26.14
N ALA A 107 15.04 -1.93 27.38
CA ALA A 107 16.14 -2.85 27.67
C ALA A 107 15.87 -4.27 27.11
N LYS A 108 14.68 -4.84 27.37
CA LYS A 108 14.30 -6.16 26.83
C LYS A 108 14.25 -6.20 25.30
N ARG A 109 13.87 -5.11 24.64
CA ARG A 109 13.95 -4.99 23.17
C ARG A 109 15.39 -4.95 22.66
N GLN A 110 16.29 -4.26 23.36
CA GLN A 110 17.71 -4.22 23.01
C GLN A 110 18.40 -5.58 23.22
N GLU A 111 18.11 -6.27 24.32
CA GLU A 111 18.60 -7.63 24.60
C GLU A 111 18.14 -8.64 23.52
N HIS A 112 16.85 -8.59 23.14
CA HIS A 112 16.32 -9.42 22.05
C HIS A 112 16.95 -9.06 20.70
N ALA A 113 17.19 -7.77 20.42
CA ALA A 113 17.86 -7.35 19.19
C ALA A 113 19.32 -7.83 19.12
N ALA A 114 20.04 -7.84 20.25
CA ALA A 114 21.40 -8.41 20.33
C ALA A 114 21.39 -9.92 20.03
N LYS A 115 20.56 -10.70 20.73
CA LYS A 115 20.41 -12.16 20.52
C LYS A 115 19.97 -12.53 19.09
N MET A 116 19.24 -11.64 18.40
CA MET A 116 18.87 -11.82 16.99
C MET A 116 19.95 -11.34 15.99
N ARG A 117 20.90 -10.49 16.40
CA ARG A 117 22.10 -10.17 15.61
C ARG A 117 23.13 -11.30 15.71
N GLU A 118 23.37 -11.80 16.92
CA GLU A 118 24.19 -12.98 17.22
C GLU A 118 23.77 -14.19 16.38
N LYS A 119 22.49 -14.59 16.45
CA LYS A 119 21.93 -15.67 15.61
C LYS A 119 21.94 -15.41 14.10
N ARG A 120 22.12 -14.17 13.65
CA ARG A 120 22.34 -13.83 12.24
C ARG A 120 23.81 -13.91 11.85
N ALA A 121 24.74 -13.68 12.79
CA ALA A 121 26.17 -13.90 12.59
C ALA A 121 26.51 -15.40 12.55
N GLU A 122 25.99 -16.20 13.50
CA GLU A 122 26.12 -17.67 13.51
C GLU A 122 25.71 -18.28 12.16
N ARG A 123 24.49 -17.95 11.69
CA ARG A 123 23.95 -18.42 10.40
C ARG A 123 24.70 -17.88 9.17
N ARG A 124 25.47 -16.80 9.30
CA ARG A 124 26.36 -16.32 8.22
C ARG A 124 27.65 -17.13 8.20
N ALA A 125 28.27 -17.37 9.36
CA ALA A 125 29.44 -18.24 9.48
C ALA A 125 29.13 -19.68 9.02
N GLU A 126 28.02 -20.26 9.47
CA GLU A 126 27.52 -21.59 9.05
C GLU A 126 27.35 -21.68 7.52
N ARG A 127 26.80 -20.63 6.88
CA ARG A 127 26.65 -20.55 5.42
C ARG A 127 27.98 -20.42 4.68
N MET A 128 28.94 -19.68 5.22
CA MET A 128 30.28 -19.53 4.62
C MET A 128 31.05 -20.86 4.71
N ALA A 129 31.13 -21.47 5.89
CA ALA A 129 31.76 -22.78 6.08
C ALA A 129 31.12 -23.87 5.19
N ARG A 130 29.79 -23.86 5.04
CA ARG A 130 29.09 -24.77 4.11
C ARG A 130 29.41 -24.47 2.64
N LYS A 131 29.61 -23.21 2.25
CA LYS A 131 30.02 -22.81 0.88
C LYS A 131 31.47 -23.20 0.57
N GLU A 132 32.34 -23.19 1.57
CA GLU A 132 33.73 -23.65 1.45
C GLU A 132 33.81 -25.18 1.35
N LEU A 133 33.11 -25.91 2.23
CA LEU A 133 32.97 -27.37 2.14
C LEU A 133 32.37 -27.83 0.80
N LEU A 134 31.41 -27.08 0.24
CA LEU A 134 30.82 -27.35 -1.08
C LEU A 134 31.79 -27.14 -2.26
N ARG A 135 32.92 -26.44 -2.07
CA ARG A 135 33.91 -26.19 -3.13
C ARG A 135 34.99 -27.28 -3.23
N SER A 136 35.14 -28.13 -2.21
CA SER A 136 36.20 -29.15 -2.12
C SER A 136 35.66 -30.60 -2.09
N GLU A 137 34.40 -30.82 -2.49
CA GLU A 137 33.69 -32.09 -2.32
C GLU A 137 33.58 -32.90 -3.63
N THR A 138 33.87 -34.20 -3.56
CA THR A 138 33.73 -35.12 -4.71
C THR A 138 32.30 -35.64 -4.85
N ALA A 139 31.95 -36.14 -6.05
CA ALA A 139 30.60 -36.62 -6.37
C ALA A 139 30.09 -37.73 -5.41
N ALA A 140 30.96 -38.62 -4.94
CA ALA A 140 30.60 -39.66 -3.98
C ALA A 140 30.27 -39.08 -2.58
N GLN A 141 31.11 -38.16 -2.08
CA GLN A 141 30.90 -37.47 -0.80
C GLN A 141 29.60 -36.65 -0.81
N ARG A 142 29.27 -36.03 -1.95
CA ARG A 142 28.01 -35.29 -2.16
C ARG A 142 26.76 -36.17 -1.95
N ILE A 143 26.81 -37.46 -2.35
CA ILE A 143 25.70 -38.41 -2.14
C ILE A 143 25.59 -38.74 -0.65
N GLU A 144 26.69 -39.15 -0.02
CA GLU A 144 26.69 -39.52 1.40
C GLU A 144 26.23 -38.36 2.31
N ARG A 145 26.65 -37.11 2.01
CA ARG A 145 26.13 -35.93 2.72
C ARG A 145 24.63 -35.75 2.52
N MET A 146 24.08 -35.97 1.32
CA MET A 146 22.64 -35.85 1.11
C MET A 146 21.85 -36.89 1.91
N GLU A 147 22.38 -38.10 2.09
CA GLU A 147 21.76 -39.12 2.94
C GLU A 147 21.86 -38.78 4.43
N ARG A 148 23.03 -38.34 4.91
CA ARG A 148 23.21 -37.83 6.28
C ARG A 148 22.29 -36.65 6.58
N GLU A 149 22.23 -35.65 5.70
CA GLU A 149 21.30 -34.51 5.83
C GLU A 149 19.83 -34.94 5.82
N ARG A 150 19.44 -35.96 5.03
CA ARG A 150 18.08 -36.50 5.02
C ARG A 150 17.76 -37.21 6.35
N ALA A 151 18.68 -38.01 6.88
CA ALA A 151 18.54 -38.69 8.16
C ALA A 151 18.44 -37.70 9.34
N GLU A 152 19.30 -36.67 9.38
CA GLU A 152 19.26 -35.62 10.40
C GLU A 152 17.95 -34.81 10.35
N LYS A 153 17.48 -34.44 9.15
CA LYS A 153 16.17 -33.77 8.98
C LYS A 153 15.01 -34.66 9.45
N LEU A 154 15.09 -35.98 9.25
CA LEU A 154 14.10 -36.93 9.75
C LEU A 154 14.13 -37.03 11.28
N ALA A 155 15.32 -37.14 11.88
CA ALA A 155 15.52 -37.17 13.33
C ALA A 155 15.03 -35.89 14.01
N LEU A 156 15.38 -34.72 13.47
CA LEU A 156 14.91 -33.41 13.95
C LEU A 156 13.39 -33.27 13.82
N LYS A 157 12.77 -33.82 12.77
CA LYS A 157 11.30 -33.84 12.58
C LYS A 157 10.61 -34.77 13.59
N LYS A 158 11.26 -35.88 13.99
CA LYS A 158 10.81 -36.76 15.08
C LYS A 158 10.92 -36.07 16.44
N GLN A 159 12.10 -35.54 16.79
CA GLN A 159 12.34 -34.84 18.06
C GLN A 159 11.38 -33.65 18.27
N LYS A 160 11.11 -32.85 17.22
CA LYS A 160 10.15 -31.74 17.29
C LYS A 160 8.71 -32.21 17.50
N ARG A 161 8.32 -33.38 16.95
CA ARG A 161 7.00 -34.00 17.21
C ARG A 161 6.89 -34.47 18.66
N GLU A 162 7.95 -35.08 19.21
CA GLU A 162 8.03 -35.52 20.61
C GLU A 162 7.98 -34.34 21.59
N GLN A 163 8.76 -33.28 21.36
CA GLN A 163 8.70 -32.05 22.15
C GLN A 163 7.30 -31.39 22.09
N ALA A 164 6.67 -31.33 20.92
CA ALA A 164 5.31 -30.80 20.76
C ALA A 164 4.24 -31.69 21.43
N TYR A 165 4.47 -33.00 21.53
CA TYR A 165 3.62 -33.94 22.26
C TYR A 165 3.77 -33.78 23.78
N ASN A 166 5.01 -33.74 24.28
CA ASN A 166 5.29 -33.55 25.70
C ASN A 166 4.76 -32.20 26.21
N LEU A 167 4.93 -31.11 25.44
CA LEU A 167 4.34 -29.81 25.77
C LEU A 167 2.80 -29.82 25.76
N LYS A 168 2.15 -30.67 24.95
CA LYS A 168 0.69 -30.90 25.03
C LYS A 168 0.32 -31.68 26.30
N LEU A 169 1.15 -32.64 26.72
CA LEU A 169 0.96 -33.42 27.94
C LEU A 169 1.07 -32.53 29.19
N GLU A 170 2.15 -31.76 29.33
CA GLU A 170 2.33 -30.76 30.41
C GLU A 170 1.16 -29.78 30.49
N ARG A 171 0.70 -29.27 29.33
CA ARG A 171 -0.46 -28.36 29.26
C ARG A 171 -1.78 -29.05 29.64
N ARG A 172 -1.94 -30.35 29.40
CA ARG A 172 -3.09 -31.14 29.88
C ARG A 172 -3.00 -31.33 31.38
N ASP A 173 -1.84 -31.68 31.90
CA ASP A 173 -1.68 -32.08 33.30
C ASP A 173 -1.69 -30.86 34.23
N ALA A 174 -1.13 -29.72 33.80
CA ALA A 174 -1.31 -28.43 34.47
C ALA A 174 -2.77 -27.91 34.41
N ARG A 175 -3.57 -28.30 33.40
CA ARG A 175 -5.03 -28.05 33.38
C ARG A 175 -5.76 -28.95 34.36
N LEU A 176 -5.35 -30.22 34.52
CA LEU A 176 -5.91 -31.16 35.49
C LEU A 176 -5.62 -30.71 36.94
N GLN A 177 -4.37 -30.37 37.27
CA GLN A 177 -4.01 -29.82 38.58
C GLN A 177 -4.81 -28.54 38.91
N LYS A 178 -4.97 -27.61 37.96
CA LYS A 178 -5.83 -26.42 38.14
C LYS A 178 -7.32 -26.76 38.27
N ARG A 179 -7.79 -27.90 37.77
CA ARG A 179 -9.17 -28.39 37.94
C ARG A 179 -9.36 -29.04 39.30
N GLU A 180 -8.36 -29.77 39.78
CA GLU A 180 -8.32 -30.40 41.10
C GLU A 180 -8.22 -29.38 42.23
N GLN A 181 -7.33 -28.38 42.12
CA GLN A 181 -7.29 -27.23 43.03
C GLN A 181 -8.66 -26.54 43.09
N LYS A 182 -9.30 -26.29 41.95
CA LYS A 182 -10.66 -25.72 41.87
C LYS A 182 -11.76 -26.61 42.47
N LEU A 183 -11.54 -27.91 42.64
CA LEU A 183 -12.47 -28.81 43.32
C LEU A 183 -12.26 -28.75 44.84
N LYS A 184 -11.01 -28.78 45.31
CA LYS A 184 -10.66 -28.59 46.74
C LYS A 184 -11.13 -27.22 47.25
N ASP A 185 -10.89 -26.16 46.47
CA ASP A 185 -11.45 -24.81 46.68
C ASP A 185 -12.99 -24.78 46.75
N ARG A 186 -13.68 -25.65 46.00
CA ARG A 186 -15.14 -25.74 46.00
C ARG A 186 -15.69 -26.52 47.19
N GLN A 187 -14.93 -27.49 47.71
CA GLN A 187 -15.27 -28.20 48.95
C GLN A 187 -15.15 -27.26 50.16
N HIS A 188 -14.01 -26.58 50.33
CA HIS A 188 -13.85 -25.56 51.38
C HIS A 188 -14.88 -24.42 51.32
N ARG A 189 -15.29 -24.00 50.12
CA ARG A 189 -16.37 -22.99 49.96
C ARG A 189 -17.79 -23.52 50.24
N ARG A 190 -18.00 -24.83 50.26
CA ARG A 190 -19.29 -25.44 50.66
C ARG A 190 -19.43 -25.55 52.18
N GLU A 191 -18.33 -25.79 52.89
CA GLU A 191 -18.31 -25.87 54.36
C GLU A 191 -18.53 -24.50 55.03
N THR A 192 -18.13 -23.40 54.36
CA THR A 192 -17.92 -22.09 55.01
C THR A 192 -19.05 -21.07 54.87
N ARG A 193 -20.17 -21.35 54.17
CA ARG A 193 -21.27 -20.38 54.01
C ARG A 193 -22.70 -20.95 54.02
N ARG A 194 -23.41 -20.72 55.13
CA ARG A 194 -24.88 -20.59 55.19
C ARG A 194 -25.26 -19.12 55.39
N THR A 195 -25.75 -18.44 54.35
CA THR A 195 -26.57 -17.19 54.43
C THR A 195 -27.02 -16.80 53.00
N PRO A 196 -28.30 -16.47 52.77
CA PRO A 196 -28.77 -15.93 51.49
C PRO A 196 -28.78 -14.38 51.48
N GLY A 197 -28.61 -13.77 50.31
CA GLY A 197 -28.89 -12.33 50.12
C GLY A 197 -28.05 -11.61 49.07
N PHE A 198 -28.71 -10.72 48.32
CA PHE A 198 -28.20 -9.61 47.47
C PHE A 198 -27.19 -9.88 46.33
N GLY A 199 -26.26 -10.83 46.45
CA GLY A 199 -25.16 -11.00 45.48
C GLY A 199 -25.57 -11.48 44.08
N GLY A 200 -26.73 -12.14 43.94
CA GLY A 200 -27.14 -12.79 42.69
C GLY A 200 -27.46 -11.84 41.54
N TRP A 201 -28.18 -10.74 41.81
CA TRP A 201 -28.57 -9.78 40.76
C TRP A 201 -27.37 -9.01 40.22
N LEU A 202 -26.47 -8.56 41.10
CA LEU A 202 -25.23 -7.90 40.69
C LEU A 202 -24.35 -8.84 39.84
N ALA A 203 -24.25 -10.11 40.21
CA ALA A 203 -23.55 -11.12 39.42
C ALA A 203 -24.18 -11.35 38.04
N ALA A 204 -25.52 -11.31 37.94
CA ALA A 204 -26.24 -11.45 36.66
C ALA A 204 -26.02 -10.25 35.73
N VAL A 205 -26.07 -9.01 36.24
CA VAL A 205 -25.79 -7.80 35.43
C VAL A 205 -24.34 -7.80 34.95
N ILE A 206 -23.38 -8.17 35.81
CA ILE A 206 -21.96 -8.29 35.43
C ILE A 206 -21.75 -9.41 34.39
N SER A 207 -22.39 -10.57 34.54
CA SER A 207 -22.26 -11.66 33.56
C SER A 207 -22.86 -11.28 32.21
N LEU A 208 -24.01 -10.60 32.18
CA LEU A 208 -24.62 -10.10 30.94
C LEU A 208 -23.69 -9.10 30.25
N GLY A 209 -23.13 -8.13 30.97
CA GLY A 209 -22.19 -7.14 30.42
C GLY A 209 -20.87 -7.75 29.91
N VAL A 210 -20.38 -8.83 30.54
CA VAL A 210 -19.22 -9.58 30.04
C VAL A 210 -19.58 -10.41 28.80
N ILE A 211 -20.77 -11.00 28.75
CA ILE A 211 -21.24 -11.78 27.58
C ILE A 211 -21.47 -10.86 26.37
N THR A 212 -22.10 -9.69 26.54
CA THR A 212 -22.31 -8.76 25.42
C THR A 212 -20.98 -8.20 24.92
N LEU A 213 -20.07 -7.79 25.80
CA LEU A 213 -18.74 -7.30 25.39
C LEU A 213 -17.93 -8.40 24.69
N ALA A 214 -17.99 -9.65 25.15
CA ALA A 214 -17.38 -10.79 24.46
C ALA A 214 -18.02 -11.07 23.09
N LEU A 215 -19.35 -10.99 22.98
CA LEU A 215 -20.07 -11.16 21.71
C LEU A 215 -19.70 -10.05 20.72
N THR A 216 -19.71 -8.79 21.15
CA THR A 216 -19.26 -7.65 20.34
C THR A 216 -17.81 -7.77 19.93
N ALA A 217 -16.92 -8.28 20.80
CA ALA A 217 -15.52 -8.55 20.46
C ALA A 217 -15.40 -9.65 19.39
N VAL A 218 -16.17 -10.74 19.48
CA VAL A 218 -16.19 -11.81 18.46
C VAL A 218 -16.76 -11.31 17.13
N VAL A 219 -17.86 -10.54 17.15
CA VAL A 219 -18.49 -9.96 15.95
C VAL A 219 -17.58 -8.92 15.29
N THR A 220 -16.90 -8.06 16.06
CA THR A 220 -15.98 -7.06 15.49
C THR A 220 -14.70 -7.67 14.97
N LEU A 221 -14.11 -8.68 15.65
CA LEU A 221 -12.99 -9.43 15.11
C LEU A 221 -13.40 -10.18 13.83
N GLY A 222 -14.52 -10.91 13.84
CA GLY A 222 -15.03 -11.59 12.65
C GLY A 222 -15.32 -10.63 11.48
N ALA A 223 -15.84 -9.44 11.74
CA ALA A 223 -16.06 -8.42 10.72
C ALA A 223 -14.74 -7.84 10.16
N ILE A 224 -13.71 -7.67 10.99
CA ILE A 224 -12.37 -7.26 10.57
C ILE A 224 -11.70 -8.36 9.74
N ASP A 225 -11.78 -9.61 10.19
CA ASP A 225 -11.22 -10.77 9.49
C ASP A 225 -11.91 -10.98 8.14
N MET A 226 -13.25 -10.85 8.06
CA MET A 226 -14.00 -10.89 6.81
C MET A 226 -13.68 -9.70 5.89
N ALA A 227 -13.52 -8.48 6.41
CA ALA A 227 -13.14 -7.32 5.59
C ALA A 227 -11.72 -7.47 5.03
N ALA A 228 -10.78 -8.01 5.81
CA ALA A 228 -9.42 -8.32 5.36
C ALA A 228 -9.41 -9.44 4.32
N MET A 229 -10.21 -10.50 4.52
CA MET A 229 -10.37 -11.60 3.57
C MET A 229 -10.96 -11.11 2.24
N ASN A 230 -12.04 -10.32 2.28
CA ASN A 230 -12.66 -9.73 1.09
C ASN A 230 -11.68 -8.81 0.36
N SER A 231 -10.88 -8.00 1.07
CA SER A 231 -9.86 -7.13 0.46
C SER A 231 -8.74 -7.93 -0.22
N ALA A 232 -8.28 -9.02 0.39
CA ALA A 232 -7.29 -9.91 -0.22
C ALA A 232 -7.85 -10.62 -1.47
N MET A 233 -9.11 -11.07 -1.40
CA MET A 233 -9.83 -11.75 -2.49
C MET A 233 -10.11 -10.81 -3.68
N THR A 234 -10.55 -9.58 -3.39
CA THR A 234 -10.67 -8.45 -4.35
C THR A 234 -9.34 -8.18 -5.05
N SER A 235 -8.23 -8.18 -4.31
CA SER A 235 -6.89 -7.93 -4.85
C SER A 235 -6.40 -9.08 -5.72
N ALA A 236 -6.69 -10.34 -5.33
CA ALA A 236 -6.33 -11.52 -6.11
C ALA A 236 -7.07 -11.54 -7.47
N TYR A 237 -8.38 -11.33 -7.48
CA TYR A 237 -9.17 -11.33 -8.71
C TYR A 237 -8.84 -10.16 -9.65
N ARG A 238 -8.47 -8.97 -9.12
CA ARG A 238 -7.89 -7.91 -9.95
C ARG A 238 -6.55 -8.34 -10.57
N GLY A 239 -5.70 -9.03 -9.80
CA GLY A 239 -4.47 -9.64 -10.32
C GLY A 239 -4.75 -10.56 -11.51
N THR A 240 -5.70 -11.48 -11.36
CA THR A 240 -6.15 -12.40 -12.42
C THR A 240 -6.77 -11.68 -13.62
N LEU A 241 -7.50 -10.58 -13.43
CA LEU A 241 -7.99 -9.77 -14.54
C LEU A 241 -6.85 -9.08 -15.32
N TYR A 242 -5.87 -8.49 -14.64
CA TYR A 242 -4.70 -7.88 -15.30
C TYR A 242 -3.79 -8.93 -15.97
N GLU A 243 -3.70 -10.13 -15.39
CA GLU A 243 -3.05 -11.31 -15.98
C GLU A 243 -3.74 -11.70 -17.30
N LEU A 244 -5.07 -11.86 -17.29
CA LEU A 244 -5.85 -12.16 -18.48
C LEU A 244 -5.76 -11.05 -19.56
N VAL A 245 -5.78 -9.77 -19.17
CA VAL A 245 -5.60 -8.65 -20.12
C VAL A 245 -4.26 -8.77 -20.85
N GLY A 246 -3.14 -8.87 -20.12
CA GLY A 246 -1.82 -8.92 -20.73
C GLY A 246 -1.59 -10.16 -21.61
N ILE A 247 -2.22 -11.28 -21.27
CA ILE A 247 -2.20 -12.49 -22.11
C ILE A 247 -2.98 -12.26 -23.41
N MET A 248 -4.22 -11.74 -23.33
CA MET A 248 -5.04 -11.48 -24.53
C MET A 248 -4.47 -10.35 -25.41
N GLU A 249 -3.74 -9.39 -24.83
CA GLU A 249 -2.92 -8.41 -25.56
C GLU A 249 -1.76 -9.07 -26.33
N THR A 250 -1.11 -10.07 -25.74
CA THR A 250 -0.03 -10.83 -26.40
C THR A 250 -0.60 -11.65 -27.56
N VAL A 251 -1.73 -12.34 -27.35
CA VAL A 251 -2.44 -13.08 -28.41
C VAL A 251 -2.85 -12.15 -29.56
N ASP A 252 -3.25 -10.90 -29.29
CA ASP A 252 -3.61 -9.92 -30.33
C ASP A 252 -2.40 -9.51 -31.18
N ALA A 253 -1.28 -9.22 -30.51
CA ALA A 253 -0.03 -8.86 -31.16
C ALA A 253 0.51 -10.01 -32.02
N ASP A 254 0.45 -11.25 -31.53
CA ASP A 254 0.99 -12.39 -32.26
C ASP A 254 0.07 -12.86 -33.39
N LEU A 255 -1.27 -12.82 -33.24
CA LEU A 255 -2.20 -12.99 -34.37
C LEU A 255 -1.98 -11.91 -35.45
N SER A 256 -1.75 -10.66 -35.04
CA SER A 256 -1.41 -9.55 -35.94
C SER A 256 -0.10 -9.79 -36.69
N LYS A 257 0.95 -10.32 -36.03
CA LYS A 257 2.21 -10.71 -36.66
C LYS A 257 2.05 -11.90 -37.62
N VAL A 258 1.20 -12.87 -37.31
CA VAL A 258 0.95 -14.03 -38.20
C VAL A 258 0.34 -13.58 -39.52
N ARG A 259 -0.63 -12.65 -39.50
CA ARG A 259 -1.29 -12.12 -40.71
C ARG A 259 -0.32 -11.57 -41.77
N VAL A 260 0.86 -11.10 -41.36
CA VAL A 260 1.88 -10.52 -42.25
C VAL A 260 3.09 -11.42 -42.49
N SER A 261 3.09 -12.63 -41.92
CA SER A 261 4.23 -13.56 -41.99
C SER A 261 4.16 -14.48 -43.21
N ALA A 262 5.27 -14.60 -43.94
CA ALA A 262 5.42 -15.49 -45.10
C ALA A 262 6.27 -16.75 -44.82
N SER A 263 7.12 -16.73 -43.79
CA SER A 263 8.07 -17.81 -43.46
C SER A 263 7.41 -18.92 -42.64
N PRO A 264 7.45 -20.19 -43.09
CA PRO A 264 6.95 -21.32 -42.31
C PRO A 264 7.60 -21.47 -40.94
N TYR A 265 8.86 -21.02 -40.78
CA TYR A 265 9.54 -20.98 -39.48
C TYR A 265 8.94 -19.92 -38.56
N GLN A 266 8.81 -18.68 -39.02
CA GLN A 266 8.27 -17.58 -38.22
C GLN A 266 6.78 -17.78 -37.88
N GLN A 267 6.00 -18.33 -38.83
CA GLN A 267 4.64 -18.80 -38.59
C GLN A 267 4.61 -19.86 -37.48
N SER A 268 5.52 -20.84 -37.51
CA SER A 268 5.61 -21.88 -36.46
C SER A 268 6.02 -21.34 -35.09
N VAL A 269 6.85 -20.30 -35.01
CA VAL A 269 7.15 -19.62 -33.74
C VAL A 269 5.89 -18.95 -33.20
N LEU A 270 5.26 -18.08 -34.00
CA LEU A 270 4.09 -17.31 -33.57
C LEU A 270 2.89 -18.18 -33.18
N PHE A 271 2.60 -19.27 -33.91
CA PHE A 271 1.55 -20.21 -33.50
C PHE A 271 1.89 -20.98 -32.23
N THR A 272 3.18 -21.21 -31.92
CA THR A 272 3.59 -21.81 -30.64
C THR A 272 3.37 -20.84 -29.49
N ASP A 273 3.69 -19.55 -29.69
CA ASP A 273 3.44 -18.49 -28.70
C ASP A 273 1.93 -18.29 -28.48
N ILE A 274 1.11 -18.19 -29.53
CA ILE A 274 -0.36 -18.09 -29.41
C ILE A 274 -0.94 -19.31 -28.68
N LEU A 275 -0.49 -20.54 -28.99
CA LEU A 275 -0.90 -21.77 -28.30
C LEU A 275 -0.53 -21.75 -26.81
N LEU A 276 0.66 -21.26 -26.46
CA LEU A 276 1.08 -21.13 -25.05
C LEU A 276 0.26 -20.07 -24.31
N GLN A 277 0.11 -18.88 -24.90
CA GLN A 277 -0.64 -17.77 -24.30
C GLN A 277 -2.12 -18.10 -24.12
N THR A 278 -2.76 -18.75 -25.10
CA THR A 278 -4.16 -19.18 -24.95
C THR A 278 -4.36 -20.19 -23.82
N ARG A 279 -3.45 -21.17 -23.63
CA ARG A 279 -3.50 -22.06 -22.45
C ARG A 279 -3.26 -21.33 -21.12
N LEU A 280 -2.47 -20.26 -21.12
CA LEU A 280 -2.34 -19.38 -19.95
C LEU A 280 -3.60 -18.53 -19.71
N ALA A 281 -4.30 -18.11 -20.77
CA ALA A 281 -5.59 -17.40 -20.68
C ALA A 281 -6.67 -18.31 -20.10
N GLU A 282 -6.77 -19.55 -20.58
CA GLU A 282 -7.67 -20.61 -20.08
C GLU A 282 -7.47 -20.79 -18.57
N SER A 283 -6.24 -21.06 -18.11
CA SER A 283 -5.95 -21.22 -16.68
C SER A 283 -6.12 -19.92 -15.87
N SER A 284 -6.02 -18.74 -16.49
CA SER A 284 -6.32 -17.46 -15.83
C SER A 284 -7.84 -17.24 -15.66
N LEU A 285 -8.62 -17.64 -16.66
CA LEU A 285 -10.07 -17.53 -16.67
C LEU A 285 -10.71 -18.48 -15.65
N GLU A 286 -10.22 -19.73 -15.53
CA GLU A 286 -10.58 -20.68 -14.47
C GLU A 286 -10.42 -20.11 -13.04
N ARG A 287 -9.43 -19.22 -12.85
CA ARG A 287 -9.13 -18.59 -11.55
C ARG A 287 -10.05 -17.40 -11.25
N PHE A 288 -10.81 -16.92 -12.23
CA PHE A 288 -11.72 -15.79 -12.11
C PHE A 288 -13.15 -16.28 -11.80
N PRO A 289 -13.88 -15.69 -10.83
CA PRO A 289 -15.07 -16.31 -10.23
C PRO A 289 -16.34 -16.00 -11.04
N LEU A 290 -16.41 -16.48 -12.28
CA LEU A 290 -17.55 -16.29 -13.17
C LEU A 290 -18.75 -17.15 -12.79
N THR A 291 -19.92 -16.73 -13.24
CA THR A 291 -21.08 -17.61 -13.41
C THR A 291 -20.85 -18.48 -14.65
N ALA A 292 -21.05 -19.80 -14.54
CA ALA A 292 -20.72 -20.78 -15.60
C ALA A 292 -21.33 -20.48 -16.99
N GLU A 293 -22.43 -19.72 -17.04
CA GLU A 293 -23.06 -19.26 -18.29
C GLU A 293 -22.19 -18.21 -19.04
N ALA A 294 -21.54 -17.30 -18.31
CA ALA A 294 -20.78 -16.16 -18.85
C ALA A 294 -19.29 -16.46 -19.10
N ASP A 295 -18.87 -17.71 -18.89
CA ASP A 295 -17.51 -18.23 -19.06
C ASP A 295 -17.38 -19.01 -20.38
N ALA A 296 -18.36 -19.87 -20.66
CA ALA A 296 -18.32 -20.90 -21.69
C ALA A 296 -17.86 -20.41 -23.08
N ASN A 297 -18.37 -19.28 -23.56
CA ASN A 297 -18.03 -18.79 -24.91
C ASN A 297 -16.63 -18.15 -24.98
N VAL A 298 -16.17 -17.52 -23.89
CA VAL A 298 -14.83 -16.91 -23.80
C VAL A 298 -13.77 -18.01 -23.68
N THR A 299 -13.98 -18.98 -22.80
CA THR A 299 -13.15 -20.21 -22.72
C THR A 299 -13.17 -20.96 -24.07
N SER A 300 -14.34 -21.08 -24.72
CA SER A 300 -14.42 -21.66 -26.07
C SER A 300 -13.61 -20.88 -27.11
N PHE A 301 -13.61 -19.54 -27.08
CA PHE A 301 -12.82 -18.72 -28.01
C PHE A 301 -11.31 -18.89 -27.81
N ILE A 302 -10.87 -18.85 -26.55
CA ILE A 302 -9.47 -19.11 -26.17
C ILE A 302 -9.03 -20.47 -26.71
N ASN A 303 -9.84 -21.51 -26.48
CA ASN A 303 -9.50 -22.88 -26.89
C ASN A 303 -9.54 -23.07 -28.41
N ARG A 304 -10.48 -22.47 -29.12
CA ARG A 304 -10.48 -22.45 -30.60
C ARG A 304 -9.24 -21.75 -31.17
N THR A 305 -8.75 -20.71 -30.52
CA THR A 305 -7.53 -19.99 -30.90
C THR A 305 -6.28 -20.86 -30.64
N ALA A 306 -6.26 -21.60 -29.53
CA ALA A 306 -5.24 -22.61 -29.23
C ALA A 306 -5.22 -23.74 -30.27
N ASP A 307 -6.37 -24.39 -30.47
CA ASP A 307 -6.52 -25.58 -31.31
C ASP A 307 -6.28 -25.25 -32.80
N TYR A 308 -6.71 -24.06 -33.26
CA TYR A 308 -6.36 -23.57 -34.59
C TYR A 308 -4.84 -23.41 -34.75
N SER A 309 -4.17 -22.80 -33.78
CA SER A 309 -2.72 -22.61 -33.80
C SER A 309 -1.99 -23.96 -33.82
N GLN A 310 -2.42 -24.93 -33.01
CA GLN A 310 -1.95 -26.31 -33.06
C GLN A 310 -2.14 -26.93 -34.46
N SER A 311 -3.31 -26.75 -35.10
CA SER A 311 -3.57 -27.28 -36.45
C SER A 311 -2.63 -26.67 -37.51
N MET A 312 -2.25 -25.40 -37.39
CA MET A 312 -1.30 -24.76 -38.28
C MET A 312 0.13 -25.25 -38.01
N LEU A 313 0.54 -25.43 -36.75
CA LEU A 313 1.82 -26.05 -36.40
C LEU A 313 1.98 -27.45 -37.02
N GLU A 314 0.93 -28.28 -36.96
CA GLU A 314 0.97 -29.61 -37.59
C GLU A 314 1.07 -29.54 -39.12
N LYS A 315 0.35 -28.59 -39.74
CA LYS A 315 0.37 -28.36 -41.19
C LYS A 315 1.73 -27.87 -41.69
N LEU A 316 2.33 -26.92 -40.99
CA LEU A 316 3.67 -26.37 -41.29
C LEU A 316 4.75 -27.44 -41.09
N ARG A 317 4.68 -28.22 -40.00
CA ARG A 317 5.55 -29.38 -39.73
C ARG A 317 5.44 -30.47 -40.80
N ALA A 318 4.29 -30.60 -41.46
CA ALA A 318 4.09 -31.51 -42.60
C ALA A 318 4.62 -30.95 -43.95
N GLY A 319 5.19 -29.74 -43.96
CA GLY A 319 5.66 -29.06 -45.18
C GLY A 319 4.55 -28.40 -46.01
N GLY A 320 3.34 -28.23 -45.44
CA GLY A 320 2.28 -27.45 -46.06
C GLY A 320 2.41 -25.96 -45.76
N SER A 321 1.97 -25.10 -46.69
CA SER A 321 1.88 -23.65 -46.48
C SER A 321 0.54 -23.23 -45.85
N ILE A 322 0.46 -22.01 -45.35
CA ILE A 322 -0.82 -21.32 -45.14
C ILE A 322 -1.58 -21.20 -46.48
N THR A 323 -2.92 -21.13 -46.44
CA THR A 323 -3.78 -20.90 -47.61
C THR A 323 -4.81 -19.81 -47.34
N ARG A 324 -5.46 -19.28 -48.38
CA ARG A 324 -6.53 -18.27 -48.26
C ARG A 324 -7.69 -18.64 -47.34
N ALA A 325 -7.97 -19.93 -47.18
CA ALA A 325 -9.00 -20.42 -46.25
C ALA A 325 -8.51 -20.46 -44.78
N ASP A 326 -7.20 -20.37 -44.59
CA ASP A 326 -6.53 -20.24 -43.29
C ASP A 326 -6.33 -18.75 -42.97
N GLU A 327 -5.83 -17.94 -43.91
CA GLU A 327 -5.80 -16.47 -43.85
C GLU A 327 -7.14 -15.88 -43.39
N ALA A 328 -8.25 -16.27 -44.03
CA ALA A 328 -9.60 -15.83 -43.64
C ALA A 328 -10.03 -16.27 -42.22
N ARG A 329 -9.44 -17.35 -41.67
CA ARG A 329 -9.70 -17.80 -40.29
C ARG A 329 -8.81 -17.09 -39.28
N MET A 330 -7.55 -16.82 -39.64
CA MET A 330 -6.65 -15.95 -38.86
C MET A 330 -7.24 -14.55 -38.72
N GLU A 331 -7.87 -14.03 -39.77
CA GLU A 331 -8.60 -12.76 -39.73
C GLU A 331 -9.76 -12.81 -38.72
N THR A 332 -10.63 -13.81 -38.79
CA THR A 332 -11.74 -13.94 -37.84
C THR A 332 -11.26 -14.09 -36.39
N LEU A 333 -10.18 -14.85 -36.15
CA LEU A 333 -9.57 -14.97 -34.82
C LEU A 333 -9.00 -13.62 -34.34
N TYR A 334 -8.23 -12.92 -35.16
CA TYR A 334 -7.69 -11.58 -34.86
C TYR A 334 -8.81 -10.58 -34.56
N GLN A 335 -9.80 -10.45 -35.46
CA GLN A 335 -10.93 -9.53 -35.32
C GLN A 335 -11.84 -9.85 -34.13
N THR A 336 -11.80 -11.08 -33.60
CA THR A 336 -12.53 -11.47 -32.40
C THR A 336 -11.68 -11.19 -31.16
N ASN A 337 -10.39 -11.56 -31.18
CA ASN A 337 -9.45 -11.30 -30.09
C ASN A 337 -9.32 -9.80 -29.81
N HIS A 338 -9.26 -8.97 -30.86
CA HIS A 338 -9.11 -7.52 -30.73
C HIS A 338 -10.27 -6.90 -29.94
N LYS A 339 -11.51 -7.31 -30.22
CA LYS A 339 -12.72 -6.87 -29.50
C LYS A 339 -12.75 -7.39 -28.06
N VAL A 340 -12.28 -8.63 -27.85
CA VAL A 340 -12.11 -9.22 -26.51
C VAL A 340 -11.08 -8.43 -25.69
N ARG A 341 -9.93 -8.07 -26.29
CA ARG A 341 -8.86 -7.24 -25.72
C ARG A 341 -9.36 -5.84 -25.37
N GLU A 342 -10.17 -5.21 -26.24
CA GLU A 342 -10.78 -3.91 -25.98
C GLU A 342 -11.76 -3.94 -24.80
N GLU A 343 -12.68 -4.90 -24.76
CA GLU A 343 -13.65 -5.04 -23.65
C GLU A 343 -12.95 -5.37 -22.31
N LEU A 344 -11.93 -6.23 -22.32
CA LEU A 344 -11.11 -6.53 -21.14
C LEU A 344 -10.34 -5.30 -20.66
N ASN A 345 -9.77 -4.49 -21.57
CA ASN A 345 -9.12 -3.23 -21.22
C ASN A 345 -10.11 -2.19 -20.68
N ARG A 346 -11.30 -2.08 -21.28
CA ARG A 346 -12.40 -1.22 -20.79
C ARG A 346 -12.77 -1.59 -19.36
N LEU A 347 -12.92 -2.88 -19.06
CA LEU A 347 -13.18 -3.37 -17.70
C LEU A 347 -12.02 -3.03 -16.77
N ALA A 348 -10.78 -3.41 -17.12
CA ALA A 348 -9.59 -3.22 -16.30
C ALA A 348 -9.30 -1.76 -15.96
N THR A 349 -9.65 -0.83 -16.86
CA THR A 349 -9.48 0.62 -16.69
C THR A 349 -10.58 1.25 -15.80
N HIS A 350 -11.80 0.71 -15.83
CA HIS A 350 -12.96 1.31 -15.15
C HIS A 350 -13.44 0.58 -13.87
N LEU A 351 -12.89 -0.60 -13.55
CA LEU A 351 -13.31 -1.43 -12.41
C LEU A 351 -13.00 -0.80 -11.04
N SER A 352 -13.93 -0.04 -10.47
CA SER A 352 -13.76 0.57 -9.15
C SER A 352 -13.88 -0.45 -8.01
N ASP A 353 -13.43 -0.06 -6.81
CA ASP A 353 -13.55 -0.89 -5.60
C ASP A 353 -14.99 -1.28 -5.30
N LYS A 354 -15.96 -0.44 -5.66
CA LYS A 354 -17.40 -0.66 -5.42
C LYS A 354 -17.98 -1.70 -6.36
N ASP A 355 -17.51 -1.72 -7.61
CA ASP A 355 -17.99 -2.65 -8.64
C ASP A 355 -17.46 -4.04 -8.35
N MET A 356 -16.19 -4.13 -7.94
CA MET A 356 -15.60 -5.37 -7.44
C MET A 356 -16.28 -5.84 -6.14
N GLU A 357 -16.62 -4.93 -5.22
CA GLU A 357 -17.40 -5.29 -4.01
C GLU A 357 -18.85 -5.71 -4.34
N ALA A 358 -19.44 -5.22 -5.42
CA ALA A 358 -20.78 -5.62 -5.89
C ALA A 358 -20.77 -7.01 -6.55
N PHE A 359 -19.77 -7.28 -7.38
CA PHE A 359 -19.48 -8.60 -7.98
C PHE A 359 -19.23 -9.65 -6.88
N MET A 360 -18.38 -9.36 -5.90
CA MET A 360 -18.13 -10.20 -4.70
C MET A 360 -19.38 -10.48 -3.85
N LYS A 361 -20.44 -9.69 -4.00
CA LYS A 361 -21.73 -9.88 -3.30
C LYS A 361 -22.79 -10.60 -4.15
N ALA A 362 -22.39 -11.18 -5.28
CA ALA A 362 -23.26 -11.89 -6.23
C ALA A 362 -24.50 -11.06 -6.64
N LYS A 363 -24.30 -9.78 -6.94
CA LYS A 363 -25.33 -8.96 -7.60
C LYS A 363 -25.28 -9.22 -9.10
N ASN A 364 -26.37 -9.78 -9.65
CA ASN A 364 -26.50 -10.17 -11.07
C ASN A 364 -26.34 -9.02 -12.09
N GLU A 365 -26.33 -7.77 -11.60
CA GLU A 365 -26.06 -6.54 -12.33
C GLU A 365 -24.83 -5.86 -11.70
N ASN A 366 -23.69 -5.93 -12.38
CA ASN A 366 -22.43 -5.27 -12.04
C ASN A 366 -21.52 -5.21 -13.28
N ALA A 367 -20.55 -4.29 -13.31
CA ALA A 367 -19.71 -4.04 -14.49
C ALA A 367 -18.87 -5.24 -14.97
N VAL A 368 -18.48 -6.15 -14.06
CA VAL A 368 -17.75 -7.38 -14.42
C VAL A 368 -18.69 -8.33 -15.17
N SER A 369 -19.86 -8.62 -14.60
CA SER A 369 -20.87 -9.48 -15.23
C SER A 369 -21.54 -8.87 -16.47
N GLU A 370 -21.40 -7.55 -16.68
CA GLU A 370 -21.78 -6.88 -17.93
C GLU A 370 -20.70 -7.09 -19.00
N SER A 371 -19.44 -6.79 -18.68
CA SER A 371 -18.32 -6.97 -19.62
C SER A 371 -18.15 -8.43 -20.06
N PHE A 372 -18.26 -9.41 -19.15
CA PHE A 372 -18.19 -10.83 -19.54
C PHE A 372 -19.37 -11.27 -20.41
N ARG A 373 -20.57 -10.66 -20.29
CA ARG A 373 -21.67 -10.90 -21.25
C ARG A 373 -21.40 -10.24 -22.61
N ASN A 374 -20.70 -9.12 -22.67
CA ASN A 374 -20.28 -8.56 -23.95
C ASN A 374 -19.26 -9.49 -24.63
N LEU A 375 -18.27 -9.99 -23.89
CA LEU A 375 -17.33 -11.01 -24.36
C LEU A 375 -18.04 -12.29 -24.82
N GLU A 376 -19.04 -12.76 -24.07
CA GLU A 376 -19.89 -13.91 -24.39
C GLU A 376 -20.61 -13.73 -25.73
N ASN A 377 -21.19 -12.54 -25.98
CA ASN A 377 -21.86 -12.22 -27.26
C ASN A 377 -20.86 -12.09 -28.43
N LEU A 378 -19.65 -11.61 -28.17
CA LEU A 378 -18.58 -11.46 -29.18
C LEU A 378 -17.98 -12.80 -29.64
N THR A 379 -18.24 -13.90 -28.93
CA THR A 379 -17.53 -15.18 -29.11
C THR A 379 -18.42 -16.36 -29.54
N LEU A 380 -19.68 -16.08 -29.92
CA LEU A 380 -20.75 -17.06 -30.16
C LEU A 380 -20.65 -17.93 -31.44
N GLU A 381 -19.85 -17.57 -32.44
CA GLU A 381 -19.83 -18.29 -33.74
C GLU A 381 -18.85 -19.46 -33.76
N ASP A 382 -19.34 -20.68 -34.07
CA ASP A 382 -18.65 -21.96 -34.32
C ASP A 382 -17.94 -22.71 -33.16
N ALA A 383 -18.17 -24.03 -33.06
CA ALA A 383 -17.51 -24.94 -32.12
C ALA A 383 -17.59 -26.42 -32.56
N GLU A 384 -16.50 -27.23 -32.38
CA GLU A 384 -16.54 -28.68 -32.04
C GLU A 384 -15.13 -29.33 -31.86
N SER A 385 -14.93 -30.03 -30.73
CA SER A 385 -13.97 -31.14 -30.43
C SER A 385 -12.43 -30.93 -30.28
N PRO A 386 -11.71 -31.68 -29.39
CA PRO A 386 -10.36 -31.30 -28.87
C PRO A 386 -9.24 -32.40 -28.85
N LEU A 387 -7.96 -32.03 -28.55
CA LEU A 387 -7.05 -32.63 -27.52
C LEU A 387 -5.53 -32.25 -27.57
N GLU A 388 -4.90 -32.34 -26.38
CA GLU A 388 -3.56 -31.98 -25.85
C GLU A 388 -2.29 -32.59 -26.56
N GLU A 389 -0.98 -32.34 -26.27
CA GLU A 389 -0.27 -31.81 -25.06
C GLU A 389 1.21 -31.31 -25.32
N ASN A 390 1.66 -30.26 -24.58
CA ASN A 390 3.03 -29.89 -24.06
C ASN A 390 4.37 -29.82 -24.88
N ILE A 391 5.20 -28.78 -24.59
CA ILE A 391 6.64 -28.56 -24.98
C ILE A 391 7.43 -27.79 -23.88
N PRO A 392 8.75 -28.01 -23.66
CA PRO A 392 9.63 -27.11 -22.89
C PRO A 392 11.01 -26.76 -23.54
N GLU A 393 11.63 -25.62 -23.16
CA GLU A 393 13.03 -25.24 -23.49
C GLU A 393 13.84 -24.72 -22.27
N GLU A 394 15.17 -24.53 -22.41
CA GLU A 394 16.11 -24.06 -21.37
C GLU A 394 17.07 -22.94 -21.89
N SER A 395 18.08 -22.51 -21.11
CA SER A 395 18.63 -21.12 -21.14
C SER A 395 20.09 -20.91 -21.62
N GLY A 396 20.36 -19.69 -22.11
CA GLY A 396 21.67 -19.15 -22.55
C GLY A 396 22.54 -18.47 -21.48
N LYS A 397 23.70 -17.88 -21.84
CA LYS A 397 24.84 -17.68 -20.90
C LYS A 397 25.72 -16.40 -20.93
N THR A 398 26.53 -16.31 -19.86
CA THR A 398 27.37 -15.22 -19.32
C THR A 398 28.67 -14.85 -20.06
N LYS A 399 29.20 -13.63 -19.82
CA LYS A 399 30.64 -13.29 -19.91
C LYS A 399 31.06 -12.17 -18.94
N THR A 400 32.36 -12.11 -18.58
CA THR A 400 33.01 -11.16 -17.64
C THR A 400 34.54 -11.39 -17.70
N ALA A 401 35.48 -10.55 -17.24
CA ALA A 401 35.49 -9.22 -16.59
C ALA A 401 36.85 -8.48 -16.89
N GLY A 402 37.02 -7.23 -16.44
CA GLY A 402 38.28 -6.45 -16.49
C GLY A 402 38.85 -6.11 -15.10
N GLU A 403 39.83 -5.21 -15.01
CA GLU A 403 40.31 -4.67 -13.71
C GLU A 403 39.26 -3.75 -13.10
N GLU A 404 38.72 -4.09 -11.91
CA GLU A 404 37.68 -3.27 -11.28
C GLU A 404 38.22 -1.92 -10.76
N ILE A 405 37.59 -0.81 -11.16
CA ILE A 405 37.82 0.52 -10.58
C ILE A 405 37.38 0.56 -9.12
N THR A 406 37.95 1.48 -8.33
CA THR A 406 37.53 1.66 -6.93
C THR A 406 36.22 2.47 -6.83
N SER A 407 35.46 2.28 -5.75
CA SER A 407 34.23 3.06 -5.50
C SER A 407 34.49 4.57 -5.41
N VAL A 408 35.69 4.98 -4.97
CA VAL A 408 36.11 6.40 -4.93
C VAL A 408 36.28 6.94 -6.34
N ARG A 409 36.95 6.19 -7.23
CA ARG A 409 37.08 6.60 -8.65
C ARG A 409 35.72 6.61 -9.36
N ALA A 410 34.82 5.69 -8.99
CA ALA A 410 33.45 5.70 -9.50
C ALA A 410 32.64 6.91 -9.02
N GLU A 411 32.88 7.41 -7.81
CA GLU A 411 32.25 8.63 -7.27
C GLU A 411 32.78 9.90 -7.98
N GLU A 412 34.09 9.98 -8.22
CA GLU A 412 34.71 11.04 -9.03
C GLU A 412 34.10 11.10 -10.45
N LEU A 413 34.06 9.96 -11.15
CA LEU A 413 33.48 9.85 -12.49
C LEU A 413 31.98 10.19 -12.50
N CYS A 414 31.24 9.78 -11.46
CA CYS A 414 29.83 10.14 -11.32
C CYS A 414 29.64 11.67 -11.22
N LEU A 415 30.45 12.35 -10.40
CA LEU A 415 30.42 13.82 -10.31
C LEU A 415 30.86 14.51 -11.61
N GLU A 416 31.76 13.90 -12.38
CA GLU A 416 32.20 14.37 -13.70
C GLU A 416 31.05 14.30 -14.73
N TYR A 417 30.38 13.14 -14.86
CA TYR A 417 29.24 12.96 -15.77
C TYR A 417 28.04 13.88 -15.46
N PHE A 418 27.82 14.23 -14.19
CA PHE A 418 26.68 15.07 -13.76
C PHE A 418 27.06 16.53 -13.47
N ARG A 419 28.22 17.00 -13.94
CA ARG A 419 28.69 18.39 -13.75
C ARG A 419 27.64 19.44 -14.14
N ASP A 420 26.97 19.27 -15.28
CA ASP A 420 25.96 20.20 -15.79
C ASP A 420 24.55 20.00 -15.19
N TYR A 421 24.44 19.20 -14.12
CA TYR A 421 23.20 18.95 -13.38
C TYR A 421 23.14 19.72 -12.05
N SER A 422 24.16 20.53 -11.71
CA SER A 422 24.19 21.36 -10.49
C SER A 422 23.98 20.54 -9.20
N ILE A 423 24.75 19.46 -9.07
CA ILE A 423 24.71 18.54 -7.93
C ILE A 423 25.26 19.21 -6.67
N ASP A 424 24.50 19.08 -5.57
CA ASP A 424 24.83 19.56 -4.23
C ASP A 424 25.35 18.42 -3.33
N ARG A 425 24.83 17.19 -3.51
CA ARG A 425 25.29 16.00 -2.77
C ARG A 425 25.27 14.74 -3.62
N ALA A 426 26.27 13.88 -3.44
CA ALA A 426 26.25 12.48 -3.84
C ALA A 426 26.17 11.58 -2.59
N ASP A 427 25.32 10.56 -2.62
CA ASP A 427 25.25 9.50 -1.62
C ASP A 427 25.51 8.14 -2.29
N TYR A 428 26.45 7.36 -1.77
CA TYR A 428 26.71 6.00 -2.26
C TYR A 428 25.55 5.05 -1.92
N ALA A 429 24.95 4.45 -2.94
CA ALA A 429 23.77 3.59 -2.83
C ALA A 429 24.11 2.08 -2.83
N GLY A 430 25.39 1.71 -2.91
CA GLY A 430 25.87 0.33 -2.86
C GLY A 430 26.28 -0.22 -4.22
N GLU A 431 26.18 -1.55 -4.39
CA GLU A 431 26.63 -2.27 -5.58
C GLU A 431 25.49 -3.08 -6.19
N THR A 432 25.52 -3.25 -7.52
CA THR A 432 24.68 -4.23 -8.24
C THR A 432 25.55 -5.03 -9.19
N SER A 433 25.57 -6.34 -9.00
CA SER A 433 26.20 -7.30 -9.92
C SER A 433 25.11 -8.19 -10.49
N SER A 434 24.89 -8.12 -11.80
CA SER A 434 24.31 -9.22 -12.56
C SER A 434 25.42 -10.21 -12.94
N GLU A 435 25.11 -11.18 -13.80
CA GLU A 435 26.13 -12.03 -14.43
C GLU A 435 26.92 -11.30 -15.52
N SER A 436 26.29 -10.36 -16.24
CA SER A 436 26.89 -9.62 -17.36
C SER A 436 27.57 -8.31 -16.94
N LEU A 437 27.14 -7.67 -15.84
CA LEU A 437 27.54 -6.31 -15.52
C LEU A 437 27.60 -6.07 -14.00
N ALA A 438 28.76 -5.59 -13.54
CA ALA A 438 28.97 -5.13 -12.17
C ALA A 438 29.02 -3.60 -12.12
N THR A 439 28.30 -3.01 -11.16
CA THR A 439 28.09 -1.57 -11.07
C THR A 439 28.15 -1.03 -9.64
N TYR A 440 28.62 0.21 -9.52
CA TYR A 440 28.46 1.07 -8.36
C TYR A 440 27.25 1.98 -8.54
N ASN A 441 26.40 2.05 -7.52
CA ASN A 441 25.15 2.80 -7.53
C ASN A 441 25.30 4.09 -6.71
N PHE A 442 24.75 5.20 -7.21
CA PHE A 442 24.77 6.51 -6.54
C PHE A 442 23.39 7.17 -6.57
N PHE A 443 23.05 7.88 -5.50
CA PHE A 443 21.97 8.87 -5.50
C PHE A 443 22.57 10.26 -5.47
N LEU A 444 22.34 11.05 -6.51
CA LEU A 444 22.75 12.45 -6.57
C LEU A 444 21.54 13.35 -6.26
N TYR A 445 21.79 14.50 -5.67
CA TYR A 445 20.77 15.51 -5.37
C TYR A 445 21.20 16.85 -5.96
N ASP A 446 20.33 17.46 -6.77
CA ASP A 446 20.57 18.80 -7.31
C ASP A 446 20.33 19.90 -6.27
N ASN A 447 20.66 21.15 -6.62
CA ASN A 447 20.43 22.33 -5.78
C ASN A 447 18.94 22.65 -5.48
N ARG A 448 17.98 21.83 -5.94
CA ARG A 448 16.54 21.87 -5.60
C ARG A 448 16.10 20.65 -4.79
N GLY A 449 17.03 19.76 -4.40
CA GLY A 449 16.77 18.53 -3.67
C GLY A 449 16.17 17.40 -4.52
N ARG A 450 16.20 17.52 -5.86
CA ARG A 450 15.66 16.51 -6.78
C ARG A 450 16.69 15.41 -7.01
N GLN A 451 16.20 14.17 -7.06
CA GLN A 451 17.04 12.98 -7.01
C GLN A 451 17.35 12.43 -8.41
N ILE A 452 18.62 12.14 -8.65
CA ILE A 452 19.09 11.31 -9.77
C ILE A 452 19.54 9.97 -9.18
N PHE A 453 19.10 8.86 -9.76
CA PHE A 453 19.73 7.56 -9.53
C PHE A 453 20.69 7.27 -10.68
N SER A 454 21.96 6.97 -10.38
CA SER A 454 23.01 6.72 -11.37
C SER A 454 23.71 5.39 -11.09
N ARG A 455 24.16 4.73 -12.17
CA ARG A 455 24.95 3.49 -12.13
C ARG A 455 26.23 3.67 -12.96
N ILE A 456 27.36 3.43 -12.32
CA ILE A 456 28.70 3.47 -12.93
C ILE A 456 29.23 2.05 -13.03
N SER A 457 29.76 1.66 -14.19
CA SER A 457 30.37 0.35 -14.42
C SER A 457 31.64 0.17 -13.57
N LYS A 458 31.86 -1.04 -13.06
CA LYS A 458 33.10 -1.38 -12.37
C LYS A 458 34.28 -1.65 -13.30
N ALA A 459 34.06 -2.12 -14.53
CA ALA A 459 35.14 -2.63 -15.38
C ALA A 459 35.97 -1.53 -16.06
N ASP A 460 35.36 -0.36 -16.26
CA ASP A 460 35.88 0.75 -17.08
C ASP A 460 35.50 2.14 -16.51
N GLY A 461 34.50 2.21 -15.62
CA GLY A 461 33.96 3.47 -15.11
C GLY A 461 32.89 4.11 -16.00
N ALA A 462 32.38 3.42 -17.03
CA ALA A 462 31.37 3.95 -17.94
C ALA A 462 30.03 4.25 -17.23
N LEU A 463 29.32 5.28 -17.71
CA LEU A 463 27.95 5.60 -17.27
C LEU A 463 26.95 4.59 -17.84
N VAL A 464 26.68 3.52 -17.07
CA VAL A 464 25.74 2.44 -17.44
C VAL A 464 24.31 2.95 -17.61
N GLY A 465 23.95 3.97 -16.85
CA GLY A 465 22.68 4.66 -17.01
C GLY A 465 22.22 5.38 -15.76
N PHE A 466 21.25 6.28 -15.95
CA PHE A 466 20.64 7.03 -14.87
C PHE A 466 19.16 7.31 -15.13
N GLU A 467 18.45 7.70 -14.08
CA GLU A 467 17.08 8.22 -14.12
C GLU A 467 17.02 9.46 -13.22
N PHE A 468 16.61 10.60 -13.77
CA PHE A 468 16.42 11.86 -13.06
C PHE A 468 14.93 12.13 -12.88
N TYR A 469 14.48 12.22 -11.63
CA TYR A 469 13.08 12.52 -11.29
C TYR A 469 12.77 14.02 -11.47
N GLU A 470 12.81 14.49 -12.72
CA GLU A 470 12.44 15.84 -13.14
C GLU A 470 11.04 15.86 -13.76
N SER A 471 10.19 16.79 -13.28
CA SER A 471 8.84 17.00 -13.82
C SER A 471 8.90 17.72 -15.17
N CYS A 472 8.64 16.97 -16.24
CA CYS A 472 8.35 17.48 -17.58
C CYS A 472 6.82 17.59 -17.73
N THR A 473 6.32 18.76 -18.08
CA THR A 473 4.87 19.11 -18.04
C THR A 473 4.41 19.95 -19.24
N GLU A 474 5.34 20.34 -20.11
CA GLU A 474 5.14 21.22 -21.26
C GLU A 474 5.88 20.63 -22.47
N LYS A 475 5.37 20.85 -23.69
CA LYS A 475 6.09 20.52 -24.93
C LYS A 475 6.68 21.80 -25.54
N ASN A 476 7.88 22.14 -25.09
CA ASN A 476 8.61 23.35 -25.51
C ASN A 476 9.65 23.04 -26.60
N PHE A 477 10.02 21.76 -26.74
CA PHE A 477 10.89 21.21 -27.76
C PHE A 477 10.11 20.15 -28.54
N ASP A 478 10.39 20.02 -29.84
CA ASP A 478 9.87 18.95 -30.69
C ASP A 478 10.80 17.70 -30.67
N VAL A 479 10.38 16.66 -31.39
CA VAL A 479 11.10 15.38 -31.46
C VAL A 479 12.43 15.53 -32.19
N GLU A 480 12.51 16.34 -33.24
CA GLU A 480 13.74 16.53 -34.03
C GLU A 480 14.82 17.25 -33.21
N ARG A 481 14.44 18.32 -32.49
CA ARG A 481 15.35 19.03 -31.59
C ARG A 481 15.72 18.20 -30.37
N SER A 482 14.79 17.39 -29.86
CA SER A 482 15.06 16.45 -28.76
C SER A 482 15.96 15.30 -29.19
N LYS A 483 15.87 14.83 -30.46
CA LYS A 483 16.77 13.85 -31.05
C LYS A 483 18.19 14.39 -31.11
N ALA A 484 18.39 15.60 -31.65
CA ALA A 484 19.70 16.24 -31.71
C ALA A 484 20.35 16.40 -30.32
N ILE A 485 19.55 16.75 -29.30
CA ILE A 485 20.03 16.83 -27.89
C ILE A 485 20.46 15.46 -27.35
N ALA A 486 19.83 14.37 -27.78
CA ALA A 486 20.25 13.01 -27.42
C ALA A 486 21.51 12.56 -28.19
N GLU A 487 21.64 12.93 -29.46
CA GLU A 487 22.83 12.67 -30.30
C GLU A 487 24.06 13.41 -29.77
N ASP A 488 23.94 14.72 -29.49
CA ASP A 488 24.99 15.53 -28.84
C ASP A 488 25.44 14.92 -27.50
N TYR A 489 24.49 14.40 -26.71
CA TYR A 489 24.78 13.80 -25.41
C TYR A 489 25.47 12.42 -25.51
N LEU A 490 25.12 11.60 -26.51
CA LEU A 490 25.79 10.33 -26.77
C LEU A 490 27.23 10.54 -27.27
N ALA A 491 27.43 11.48 -28.20
CA ALA A 491 28.76 11.86 -28.68
C ALA A 491 29.64 12.39 -27.53
N ALA A 492 29.09 13.21 -26.63
CA ALA A 492 29.80 13.71 -25.44
C ALA A 492 30.19 12.61 -24.43
N LEU A 493 29.54 11.43 -24.47
CA LEU A 493 29.89 10.26 -23.67
C LEU A 493 30.83 9.28 -24.41
N GLY A 494 31.22 9.56 -25.65
CA GLY A 494 32.07 8.68 -26.48
C GLY A 494 31.32 7.57 -27.23
N TYR A 495 29.98 7.63 -27.31
CA TYR A 495 29.20 6.71 -28.13
C TYR A 495 29.13 7.22 -29.58
N GLU A 496 30.19 6.93 -30.35
CA GLU A 496 30.28 7.24 -31.78
C GLU A 496 29.38 6.31 -32.65
N ASN A 497 29.06 6.76 -33.86
CA ASN A 497 28.25 6.04 -34.86
C ASN A 497 26.90 5.51 -34.33
N MET A 498 26.17 6.34 -33.58
CA MET A 498 24.86 6.01 -33.01
C MET A 498 23.70 6.53 -33.88
N THR A 499 22.91 5.62 -34.45
CA THR A 499 21.72 5.96 -35.25
C THR A 499 20.44 5.73 -34.46
N ALA A 500 19.54 6.73 -34.44
CA ALA A 500 18.23 6.61 -33.82
C ALA A 500 17.34 5.63 -34.61
N VAL A 501 17.08 4.45 -34.03
CA VAL A 501 16.27 3.39 -34.65
C VAL A 501 14.78 3.47 -34.27
N TRP A 502 14.46 4.03 -33.10
CA TRP A 502 13.08 4.14 -32.61
C TRP A 502 12.89 5.36 -31.70
N VAL A 503 11.67 5.89 -31.66
CA VAL A 503 11.25 6.94 -30.73
C VAL A 503 9.89 6.59 -30.12
N ASN A 504 9.82 6.58 -28.79
CA ASN A 504 8.56 6.63 -28.05
C ASN A 504 8.38 8.06 -27.51
N GLU A 505 7.34 8.76 -27.98
CA GLU A 505 7.01 10.11 -27.54
C GLU A 505 5.73 10.11 -26.69
N SER A 506 5.74 10.86 -25.59
CA SER A 506 4.64 10.97 -24.62
C SER A 506 4.07 12.39 -24.49
N GLY A 507 4.42 13.31 -25.41
CA GLY A 507 3.99 14.71 -25.39
C GLY A 507 4.62 15.60 -24.31
N THR A 508 5.46 15.05 -23.44
CA THR A 508 6.31 15.80 -22.49
C THR A 508 7.72 15.23 -22.34
N GLN A 509 7.94 13.99 -22.79
CA GLN A 509 9.21 13.29 -22.80
C GLN A 509 9.30 12.41 -24.06
N ALA A 510 10.47 12.40 -24.68
CA ALA A 510 10.80 11.51 -25.78
C ALA A 510 11.89 10.52 -25.34
N ILE A 511 11.66 9.22 -25.57
CA ILE A 511 12.63 8.15 -25.36
C ILE A 511 13.11 7.68 -26.73
N PHE A 512 14.37 7.98 -27.03
CA PHE A 512 15.07 7.54 -28.23
C PHE A 512 15.78 6.22 -27.95
N HIS A 513 15.63 5.24 -28.84
CA HIS A 513 16.52 4.10 -28.91
C HIS A 513 17.55 4.37 -30.02
N PHE A 514 18.83 4.35 -29.67
CA PHE A 514 19.94 4.38 -30.60
C PHE A 514 20.55 2.98 -30.70
N ALA A 515 21.00 2.61 -31.88
CA ALA A 515 21.83 1.43 -32.11
C ALA A 515 23.12 1.85 -32.81
N TYR A 516 24.20 1.12 -32.54
CA TYR A 516 25.47 1.30 -33.22
C TYR A 516 25.35 0.93 -34.71
N GLU A 517 25.89 1.76 -35.60
CA GLU A 517 25.90 1.55 -37.04
C GLU A 517 27.34 1.45 -37.57
N ALA A 518 27.66 0.39 -38.31
CA ALA A 518 28.96 0.21 -38.96
C ALA A 518 28.82 -0.57 -40.27
N ASP A 519 29.66 -0.26 -41.25
CA ASP A 519 29.67 -0.87 -42.59
C ASP A 519 28.30 -0.88 -43.31
N GLY A 520 27.41 0.07 -42.95
CA GLY A 520 26.05 0.17 -43.47
C GLY A 520 25.02 -0.75 -42.78
N ALA A 521 25.39 -1.41 -41.69
CA ALA A 521 24.53 -2.28 -40.90
C ALA A 521 24.25 -1.74 -39.49
N VAL A 522 23.01 -1.88 -39.02
CA VAL A 522 22.55 -1.42 -37.70
C VAL A 522 22.55 -2.57 -36.68
N TYR A 523 23.38 -2.47 -35.63
CA TYR A 523 23.57 -3.52 -34.62
C TYR A 523 22.65 -3.33 -33.41
N TYR A 524 21.50 -4.00 -33.40
CA TYR A 524 20.48 -3.89 -32.33
C TYR A 524 20.90 -4.49 -30.99
N SER A 525 21.90 -5.36 -30.97
CA SER A 525 22.58 -5.82 -29.76
C SER A 525 23.30 -4.67 -29.04
N ASP A 526 23.78 -3.69 -29.78
CA ASP A 526 24.60 -2.57 -29.29
C ASP A 526 23.73 -1.31 -29.08
N MET A 527 22.60 -1.50 -28.38
CA MET A 527 21.60 -0.45 -28.16
C MET A 527 21.91 0.44 -26.93
N VAL A 528 21.67 1.75 -27.08
CA VAL A 528 21.64 2.73 -25.99
C VAL A 528 20.30 3.47 -26.02
N LYS A 529 19.65 3.64 -24.86
CA LYS A 529 18.37 4.38 -24.75
C LYS A 529 18.57 5.71 -24.04
N VAL A 530 18.06 6.80 -24.61
CA VAL A 530 18.19 8.17 -24.09
C VAL A 530 16.80 8.78 -23.91
N LYS A 531 16.52 9.34 -22.73
CA LYS A 531 15.25 9.98 -22.38
C LYS A 531 15.45 11.50 -22.26
N VAL A 532 14.72 12.27 -23.05
CA VAL A 532 14.81 13.74 -23.12
C VAL A 532 13.53 14.39 -22.61
N CYS A 533 13.68 15.42 -21.78
CA CYS A 533 12.58 16.23 -21.25
C CYS A 533 12.19 17.34 -22.23
N GLU A 534 11.08 17.17 -22.96
CA GLU A 534 10.62 18.09 -24.01
C GLU A 534 10.19 19.47 -23.45
N SER A 535 10.06 19.60 -22.12
CA SER A 535 9.82 20.90 -21.48
C SER A 535 11.07 21.78 -21.40
N LYS A 536 12.27 21.19 -21.50
CA LYS A 536 13.55 21.85 -21.13
C LYS A 536 14.72 21.55 -22.06
N GLY A 537 14.59 20.62 -22.99
CA GLY A 537 15.67 20.23 -23.90
C GLY A 537 16.86 19.64 -23.16
N LYS A 538 16.62 18.76 -22.18
CA LYS A 538 17.66 18.15 -21.35
C LYS A 538 17.43 16.65 -21.19
N VAL A 539 18.52 15.88 -21.23
CA VAL A 539 18.52 14.44 -20.96
C VAL A 539 18.22 14.18 -19.48
N VAL A 540 17.18 13.40 -19.21
CA VAL A 540 16.71 13.00 -17.88
C VAL A 540 16.80 11.49 -17.63
N GLY A 541 17.28 10.72 -18.60
CA GLY A 541 17.68 9.33 -18.35
C GLY A 541 18.53 8.73 -19.47
N LEU A 542 19.31 7.72 -19.10
CA LEU A 542 20.18 6.94 -19.99
C LEU A 542 20.12 5.46 -19.60
N ASN A 543 20.16 4.56 -20.57
CA ASN A 543 20.39 3.13 -20.34
C ASN A 543 21.26 2.56 -21.45
N ALA A 544 22.55 2.36 -21.16
CA ALA A 544 23.57 1.82 -22.06
C ALA A 544 23.91 0.35 -21.75
N VAL A 545 23.09 -0.35 -20.96
CA VAL A 545 23.38 -1.74 -20.51
C VAL A 545 23.60 -2.71 -21.68
N ALA A 546 22.85 -2.59 -22.78
CA ALA A 546 23.01 -3.50 -23.92
C ALA A 546 24.34 -3.26 -24.63
N PHE A 547 24.63 -2.03 -25.06
CA PHE A 547 25.94 -1.65 -25.61
C PHE A 547 27.11 -2.08 -24.70
N LEU A 548 27.10 -1.72 -23.41
CA LEU A 548 28.19 -2.05 -22.49
C LEU A 548 28.30 -3.55 -22.13
N SER A 549 27.32 -4.37 -22.47
CA SER A 549 27.40 -5.84 -22.32
C SER A 549 27.79 -6.57 -23.61
N ASN A 550 27.50 -5.98 -24.77
CA ASN A 550 27.51 -6.67 -26.07
C ASN A 550 28.53 -6.09 -27.07
N HIS A 551 28.86 -4.80 -26.98
CA HIS A 551 29.65 -4.12 -28.00
C HIS A 551 31.08 -4.66 -28.07
N HIS A 552 31.47 -5.06 -29.27
CA HIS A 552 32.81 -5.56 -29.58
C HIS A 552 33.14 -5.33 -31.06
N THR A 553 34.44 -5.35 -31.38
CA THR A 553 34.89 -5.39 -32.78
C THR A 553 34.40 -6.68 -33.43
N ARG A 554 33.60 -6.54 -34.48
CA ARG A 554 33.07 -7.64 -35.30
C ARG A 554 33.78 -7.68 -36.65
N GLU A 555 33.64 -8.80 -37.35
CA GLU A 555 33.93 -8.85 -38.80
C GLU A 555 32.72 -8.27 -39.56
N GLY A 556 32.95 -7.70 -40.75
CA GLY A 556 31.93 -7.03 -41.54
C GLY A 556 30.80 -7.97 -41.98
N VAL A 557 29.58 -7.43 -42.13
CA VAL A 557 28.38 -8.23 -42.37
C VAL A 557 28.42 -8.93 -43.74
N THR A 558 28.35 -10.27 -43.72
CA THR A 558 28.23 -11.08 -44.95
C THR A 558 26.77 -11.34 -45.30
N THR A 559 26.40 -11.01 -46.55
CA THR A 559 25.06 -11.24 -47.13
C THR A 559 25.16 -12.18 -48.33
N SER A 560 24.35 -13.25 -48.38
CA SER A 560 24.31 -14.21 -49.48
C SER A 560 23.15 -13.98 -50.46
N ILE A 561 22.16 -13.16 -50.09
CA ILE A 561 21.10 -12.68 -50.98
C ILE A 561 21.06 -11.15 -51.01
N SER A 562 20.53 -10.57 -52.08
CA SER A 562 20.32 -9.13 -52.18
C SER A 562 19.07 -8.68 -51.41
N LEU A 563 18.94 -7.37 -51.20
CA LEU A 563 17.80 -6.77 -50.52
C LEU A 563 16.50 -7.01 -51.30
N GLU A 564 16.54 -6.94 -52.63
CA GLU A 564 15.40 -7.19 -53.50
C GLU A 564 14.94 -8.66 -53.40
N ALA A 565 15.89 -9.60 -53.41
CA ALA A 565 15.62 -11.04 -53.26
C ALA A 565 15.15 -11.43 -51.84
N ALA A 566 15.35 -10.56 -50.84
CA ALA A 566 14.72 -10.67 -49.52
C ALA A 566 13.32 -10.04 -49.51
N GLN A 567 13.13 -8.92 -50.23
CA GLN A 567 11.83 -8.24 -50.34
C GLN A 567 10.80 -9.08 -51.11
N GLU A 568 11.22 -9.81 -52.15
CA GLU A 568 10.39 -10.77 -52.92
C GLU A 568 9.89 -11.97 -52.07
N LYS A 569 10.34 -12.12 -50.83
CA LYS A 569 9.89 -13.16 -49.89
C LYS A 569 8.90 -12.68 -48.83
N LEU A 570 8.60 -11.38 -48.78
CA LEU A 570 7.60 -10.83 -47.87
C LEU A 570 6.18 -11.22 -48.34
N HIS A 571 5.22 -11.20 -47.44
CA HIS A 571 3.81 -11.44 -47.75
C HIS A 571 3.24 -10.41 -48.76
N ASP A 572 2.60 -10.88 -49.84
CA ASP A 572 2.08 -10.10 -50.98
C ASP A 572 1.26 -8.85 -50.61
N GLY A 573 0.61 -8.85 -49.44
CA GLY A 573 -0.21 -7.73 -48.96
C GLY A 573 0.57 -6.54 -48.39
N LEU A 574 1.88 -6.67 -48.15
CA LEU A 574 2.69 -5.66 -47.45
C LEU A 574 3.13 -4.50 -48.36
N LYS A 575 2.93 -3.27 -47.88
CA LYS A 575 3.49 -2.05 -48.49
C LYS A 575 4.79 -1.67 -47.78
N VAL A 576 5.93 -2.03 -48.37
CA VAL A 576 7.25 -1.62 -47.87
C VAL A 576 7.43 -0.10 -48.01
N GLU A 577 7.79 0.56 -46.91
CA GLU A 577 8.04 2.01 -46.86
C GLU A 577 9.55 2.35 -46.83
N SER A 578 10.35 1.53 -46.14
CA SER A 578 11.82 1.65 -46.14
C SER A 578 12.49 0.33 -45.78
N SER A 579 13.76 0.18 -46.12
CA SER A 579 14.55 -1.00 -45.81
C SER A 579 16.01 -0.68 -45.53
N ARG A 580 16.68 -1.50 -44.70
CA ARG A 580 18.10 -1.36 -44.34
C ARG A 580 18.73 -2.68 -43.92
N LEU A 581 20.05 -2.76 -43.92
CA LEU A 581 20.79 -3.89 -43.35
C LEU A 581 20.89 -3.72 -41.82
N ALA A 582 20.65 -4.80 -41.10
CA ALA A 582 20.63 -4.86 -39.64
C ALA A 582 21.31 -6.13 -39.13
N VAL A 583 21.66 -6.12 -37.85
CA VAL A 583 22.14 -7.29 -37.11
C VAL A 583 21.36 -7.37 -35.81
N ILE A 584 20.59 -8.44 -35.64
CA ILE A 584 19.71 -8.65 -34.48
C ILE A 584 20.16 -9.83 -33.62
N PRO A 585 20.03 -9.75 -32.28
CA PRO A 585 20.24 -10.89 -31.39
C PRO A 585 19.06 -11.88 -31.48
N VAL A 586 19.37 -13.16 -31.62
CA VAL A 586 18.44 -14.28 -31.77
C VAL A 586 18.97 -15.45 -30.92
N ALA A 587 18.35 -15.66 -29.75
CA ALA A 587 18.92 -16.48 -28.68
C ALA A 587 20.39 -16.07 -28.39
N ASP A 588 21.31 -17.03 -28.32
CA ASP A 588 22.74 -16.82 -28.03
C ASP A 588 23.59 -16.40 -29.25
N ARG A 589 22.99 -16.03 -30.41
CA ARG A 589 23.72 -15.59 -31.61
C ARG A 589 23.21 -14.26 -32.17
N GLU A 590 24.08 -13.58 -32.92
CA GLU A 590 23.69 -12.48 -33.80
C GLU A 590 23.35 -13.02 -35.19
N VAL A 591 22.38 -12.40 -35.86
CA VAL A 591 21.91 -12.75 -37.21
C VAL A 591 21.86 -11.49 -38.07
N ALA A 592 22.50 -11.54 -39.23
CA ALA A 592 22.43 -10.48 -40.24
C ALA A 592 21.08 -10.56 -40.96
N THR A 593 20.35 -9.45 -40.99
CA THR A 593 19.00 -9.37 -41.56
C THR A 593 18.82 -8.11 -42.41
N TYR A 594 17.98 -8.17 -43.42
CA TYR A 594 17.34 -6.99 -43.98
C TYR A 594 16.12 -6.66 -43.12
N GLU A 595 16.10 -5.47 -42.55
CA GLU A 595 14.94 -4.89 -41.87
C GLU A 595 14.06 -4.19 -42.92
N PHE A 596 12.77 -4.50 -42.94
CA PHE A 596 11.75 -3.86 -43.74
C PHE A 596 10.73 -3.19 -42.83
N LEU A 597 10.53 -1.88 -43.00
CA LEU A 597 9.40 -1.15 -42.43
C LEU A 597 8.22 -1.27 -43.40
N CYS A 598 7.12 -1.84 -42.94
CA CYS A 598 5.95 -2.15 -43.75
C CYS A 598 4.66 -1.57 -43.17
N ASP A 599 3.77 -1.14 -44.05
CA ASP A 599 2.37 -0.81 -43.77
C ASP A 599 1.47 -1.96 -44.28
N TYR A 600 0.49 -2.36 -43.48
CA TYR A 600 -0.52 -3.34 -43.84
C TYR A 600 -1.85 -3.00 -43.16
N GLU A 601 -2.87 -2.69 -43.97
CA GLU A 601 -4.20 -2.22 -43.55
C GLU A 601 -4.21 -0.99 -42.62
N GLY A 602 -3.12 -0.23 -42.56
CA GLY A 602 -2.93 0.94 -41.70
C GLY A 602 -2.15 0.67 -40.41
N GLU A 603 -1.81 -0.59 -40.12
CA GLU A 603 -0.90 -0.98 -39.04
C GLU A 603 0.55 -1.06 -39.55
N THR A 604 1.50 -0.70 -38.69
CA THR A 604 2.93 -0.61 -39.06
C THR A 604 3.72 -1.77 -38.45
N TYR A 605 4.59 -2.39 -39.25
CA TYR A 605 5.39 -3.56 -38.87
C TYR A 605 6.86 -3.38 -39.21
N PHE A 606 7.74 -4.02 -38.43
CA PHE A 606 9.15 -4.23 -38.77
C PHE A 606 9.40 -5.71 -38.97
N ILE A 607 9.74 -6.12 -40.19
CA ILE A 607 10.02 -7.50 -40.57
C ILE A 607 11.52 -7.66 -40.82
N TYR A 608 12.16 -8.61 -40.14
CA TYR A 608 13.58 -8.89 -40.25
C TYR A 608 13.78 -10.22 -41.00
N VAL A 609 14.36 -10.15 -42.20
CA VAL A 609 14.58 -11.30 -43.09
C VAL A 609 16.07 -11.64 -43.12
N ASP A 610 16.47 -12.89 -42.90
CA ASP A 610 17.88 -13.32 -42.86
C ASP A 610 18.59 -12.96 -44.18
N ALA A 611 19.69 -12.22 -44.11
CA ALA A 611 20.40 -11.72 -45.29
C ALA A 611 21.22 -12.81 -46.01
N ASN A 612 21.12 -14.07 -45.58
CA ASN A 612 21.77 -15.24 -46.16
C ASN A 612 20.78 -16.34 -46.57
N THR A 613 19.76 -16.66 -45.77
CA THR A 613 18.72 -17.65 -46.14
C THR A 613 17.49 -17.01 -46.78
N GLY A 614 17.18 -15.76 -46.42
CA GLY A 614 15.94 -15.08 -46.76
C GLY A 614 14.71 -15.61 -46.02
N GLU A 615 14.88 -16.27 -44.87
CA GLU A 615 13.76 -16.63 -44.00
C GLU A 615 13.45 -15.45 -43.05
N GLU A 616 12.18 -15.24 -42.70
CA GLU A 616 11.84 -14.28 -41.63
C GLU A 616 12.38 -14.79 -40.28
N VAL A 617 13.05 -13.90 -39.55
CA VAL A 617 13.75 -14.15 -38.28
C VAL A 617 13.03 -13.50 -37.11
N ARG A 618 12.30 -12.40 -37.37
CA ARG A 618 11.49 -11.67 -36.39
C ARG A 618 10.49 -10.78 -37.12
N ILE A 619 9.28 -10.67 -36.55
CA ILE A 619 8.27 -9.68 -36.94
C ILE A 619 7.90 -8.90 -35.67
N LEU A 620 7.89 -7.58 -35.75
CA LEU A 620 7.41 -6.68 -34.70
C LEU A 620 6.26 -5.82 -35.24
N ASN A 621 5.30 -5.48 -34.38
CA ASN A 621 4.18 -4.58 -34.69
C ASN A 621 4.29 -3.28 -33.89
N VAL A 622 3.80 -2.17 -34.46
CA VAL A 622 3.71 -0.87 -33.79
C VAL A 622 2.28 -0.60 -33.34
N LEU A 623 1.99 -0.78 -32.06
CA LEU A 623 0.74 -0.30 -31.49
C LEU A 623 0.76 1.22 -31.33
N ASN A 624 -0.17 1.89 -32.01
CA ASN A 624 -0.43 3.32 -31.85
C ASN A 624 -1.42 3.54 -30.69
N SER A 625 -0.92 3.95 -29.52
CA SER A 625 -1.75 4.22 -28.33
C SER A 625 -1.90 5.72 -28.03
N SER A 626 -2.89 6.08 -27.22
CA SER A 626 -3.05 7.45 -26.69
C SER A 626 -1.93 7.88 -25.72
N GLN A 627 -1.03 6.97 -25.33
CA GLN A 627 0.18 7.26 -24.54
C GLN A 627 1.47 7.24 -25.38
N GLY A 628 1.37 7.09 -26.71
CA GLY A 628 2.50 7.03 -27.63
C GLY A 628 2.58 5.72 -28.42
N ARG A 629 3.62 5.59 -29.24
CA ARG A 629 3.88 4.39 -30.07
C ARG A 629 4.69 3.34 -29.30
N ILE A 630 4.18 2.12 -29.27
CA ILE A 630 4.81 0.97 -28.60
C ILE A 630 5.16 -0.08 -29.67
N LEU A 631 6.34 -0.70 -29.55
CA LEU A 631 6.81 -1.76 -30.44
C LEU A 631 6.72 -3.11 -29.70
N LEU A 632 6.02 -4.08 -30.28
CA LEU A 632 5.72 -5.43 -29.73
C LEU A 632 6.16 -6.57 -30.64
#